data_AF-A0A0L9TT47-F1
#
_entry.id   AF-A0A0L9TT47-F1
#
_cell.length_a   1.000
_cell.length_b   1.000
_cell.length_c   1.000
_cell.angle_alpha   90.00
_cell.angle_beta   90.00
_cell.angle_gamma   90.00
#
_symmetry.space_group_name_H-M   'P 1'
#
loop_
_entity.id
_entity.type
_entity.pdbx_description
1 polymer ?
#
loop_
_entity_poly.entity_id
_entity_poly.type
_entity_poly.pdbx_seq_one_letter_code
_entity_poly.pdbx_strand_id
1 'polypeptide(L)'
;MSSIVKGIFVRSGGDDISNMVWNAKKKYVEHSDFVVVGGRRNTKSNSFRAWKRGRRSYQTPIRGQAILTPATAPTTKKRVFTFGKGTSEGNKAMKSLLGGKGANLAEMASIGLSVPPGFTISTEACQEYQQIGKKLPDGLWEEVLQGLLFVENEMGANLGNPAKPLLLSVRSGAAISMPGMMDTVLNLGLNDEVVVGLAAKSGERFAYDSYRRFLDMFGDVVMDIPHSLFEEKLEKLKSVRGVKLDTELAAHDLKDLVEQYKNVYLEARGEKFPSDPKKQLELAVKAVFNSWDSPRAIKYRNINQITGLKGTAVNIQSMVFGNMGNTSGTGVLFTRNPSTGENKLYGEFLINAQGEDVVAGIRTPEDLEVMKSCMPEAYKELEENCEFLEKHYKDMMDIEFTVQDNRLWMLQCRSGKRTGKGAVKIAVDMVNEGLVDIRSAIKMVEPQHLDQLLHPQFEDPSTYKDQVIAIGLPASPGAAVGQVVFTADDAEEWHAQGKRVILVRNETSPEDVGGMHAATGILTARGGMTSHAAVVARGWGKCCVSGCSDIRVNDAEKVFVVGDKVIAEGEWLSLNGSTGEVILGKQSLSPPALSDDLGTFMSWADEIRHLKVMANADSPEDAVTARKNGAQGIGLCRTEHMFFASDERIKAVRMMIMAVTPEQRKAALDLLLPYQRSDFEGIFRAMDGLPVTIRLLDPPLHEFLPEGDLEHIVSELTSETGMKEEEIFSRIEKLSEVNPMLGFRGCRLGISYPELTEMQARAIFQAAVSVKNHGIAVLPEIMVPLIGTPQELRHQVSLIRNVADNVLSEMGSSLSYKVGTMIEVPRAALVAEEIAKEAEFFSFGTNDLTQMTFGYSRDDVGKFLPIYLSKGILQHDPFEVLDQKGVGQLIKICTEKGRAARPNLKVGICGEHGGEPSSVAFFAEIGLDYVSCSPFRVPIARLAAAQVAA
;
A
#
# COMPACT_ATOMS: atom_id res chain seq x y z
N MET A 1 7.36 21.54 48.21
CA MET A 1 8.00 22.41 49.21
C MET A 1 7.78 23.84 48.81
N SER A 2 7.56 24.67 49.82
CA SER A 2 7.28 26.11 49.86
C SER A 2 8.44 26.93 49.23
N SER A 3 8.43 28.24 48.95
CA SER A 3 7.49 29.37 49.07
C SER A 3 8.29 30.69 48.99
N ILE A 4 7.55 31.82 48.94
CA ILE A 4 7.87 33.19 49.45
C ILE A 4 8.15 34.20 48.32
N VAL A 5 7.27 35.15 47.95
CA VAL A 5 6.34 36.12 48.61
C VAL A 5 6.95 37.52 48.82
N LYS A 6 6.28 38.54 48.25
CA LYS A 6 5.93 39.91 48.76
C LYS A 6 5.72 40.87 47.56
N GLY A 7 4.72 41.74 47.43
CA GLY A 7 3.54 42.10 48.21
C GLY A 7 2.89 43.41 47.71
N ILE A 8 1.54 43.41 47.60
CA ILE A 8 0.53 44.40 48.06
C ILE A 8 0.46 45.84 47.47
N PHE A 9 -0.70 46.18 46.89
CA PHE A 9 -1.54 47.37 47.22
C PHE A 9 -3.04 47.11 46.94
N VAL A 10 -3.92 47.93 47.51
CA VAL A 10 -5.24 47.59 48.11
C VAL A 10 -6.44 48.41 47.55
N ARG A 11 -7.66 47.82 47.66
CA ARG A 11 -9.07 48.38 47.74
C ARG A 11 -9.91 48.44 46.44
N SER A 12 -11.23 48.17 46.42
CA SER A 12 -12.29 48.03 47.45
C SER A 12 -13.64 47.58 46.83
N GLY A 13 -14.43 46.79 47.59
CA GLY A 13 -15.91 46.75 47.59
C GLY A 13 -16.61 45.92 46.49
N GLY A 14 -17.59 45.07 46.74
CA GLY A 14 -18.32 44.73 47.96
C GLY A 14 -19.54 43.85 47.58
N ASP A 15 -19.77 42.86 48.45
CA ASP A 15 -21.03 42.21 48.82
C ASP A 15 -21.65 41.09 47.95
N ASP A 16 -21.40 39.84 48.39
CA ASP A 16 -22.29 39.01 49.24
C ASP A 16 -23.73 38.72 48.75
N ILE A 17 -24.36 37.56 48.96
CA ILE A 17 -24.17 36.40 49.85
C ILE A 17 -25.14 35.29 49.38
N SER A 18 -24.73 34.02 49.39
CA SER A 18 -25.30 32.95 50.24
C SER A 18 -24.94 31.54 49.78
N ASN A 19 -24.02 30.94 50.54
CA ASN A 19 -23.75 29.51 50.65
C ASN A 19 -24.80 28.82 51.55
N MET A 20 -25.04 27.53 51.34
CA MET A 20 -24.93 26.42 52.34
C MET A 20 -25.47 25.12 51.70
N VAL A 21 -24.72 24.04 51.44
CA VAL A 21 -23.90 23.14 52.29
C VAL A 21 -24.74 22.05 53.00
N TRP A 22 -24.45 20.77 52.64
CA TRP A 22 -24.44 19.49 53.40
C TRP A 22 -25.30 18.27 52.98
N ASN A 23 -24.57 17.26 52.45
CA ASN A 23 -24.38 15.87 52.91
C ASN A 23 -25.55 14.86 53.11
N ALA A 24 -25.49 13.81 52.25
CA ALA A 24 -25.39 12.37 52.55
C ALA A 24 -26.54 11.56 53.20
N LYS A 25 -27.08 10.55 52.48
CA LYS A 25 -26.94 9.07 52.77
C LYS A 25 -27.95 8.16 52.04
N LYS A 26 -27.42 7.02 51.54
CA LYS A 26 -27.94 5.62 51.48
C LYS A 26 -29.26 5.24 50.75
N LYS A 27 -29.08 4.59 49.58
CA LYS A 27 -29.40 3.18 49.18
C LYS A 27 -30.65 2.40 49.70
N TYR A 28 -31.29 1.73 48.72
CA TYR A 28 -32.17 0.52 48.68
C TYR A 28 -33.69 0.67 48.86
N VAL A 29 -34.48 0.20 47.87
CA VAL A 29 -35.30 -1.05 47.84
C VAL A 29 -36.06 -1.16 46.49
N GLU A 30 -36.24 -2.41 46.01
CA GLU A 30 -36.83 -2.85 44.74
C GLU A 30 -38.38 -2.93 44.69
N HIS A 31 -38.90 -2.86 43.45
CA HIS A 31 -39.98 -3.64 42.79
C HIS A 31 -41.49 -3.54 43.13
N SER A 32 -42.24 -3.45 42.00
CA SER A 32 -43.55 -4.06 41.62
C SER A 32 -44.86 -3.68 42.34
N ASP A 33 -45.84 -3.07 41.63
CA ASP A 33 -46.96 -3.78 40.97
C ASP A 33 -48.16 -2.88 40.52
N PHE A 34 -48.49 -3.03 39.24
CA PHE A 34 -49.78 -3.15 38.52
C PHE A 34 -51.18 -2.65 38.99
N VAL A 35 -51.88 -2.11 37.96
CA VAL A 35 -53.33 -2.17 37.55
C VAL A 35 -54.42 -1.44 38.35
N VAL A 36 -55.24 -0.67 37.61
CA VAL A 36 -56.68 -0.43 37.89
C VAL A 36 -57.53 -0.74 36.66
N VAL A 37 -58.67 -1.42 36.88
CA VAL A 37 -59.71 -1.80 35.91
C VAL A 37 -61.01 -1.04 36.20
N GLY A 38 -61.73 -0.60 35.15
CA GLY A 38 -63.18 -0.87 35.01
C GLY A 38 -64.18 0.31 34.97
N GLY A 39 -65.01 0.35 33.90
CA GLY A 39 -66.30 1.05 33.88
C GLY A 39 -66.98 1.16 32.50
N ARG A 40 -68.14 0.50 32.31
CA ARG A 40 -68.98 0.40 31.07
C ARG A 40 -70.09 1.47 30.99
N ARG A 41 -70.52 1.88 29.77
CA ARG A 41 -71.89 1.68 29.20
C ARG A 41 -72.11 2.32 27.80
N ASN A 42 -73.04 1.69 27.05
CA ASN A 42 -73.46 1.81 25.63
C ASN A 42 -74.21 3.09 25.20
N THR A 43 -74.22 3.38 23.87
CA THR A 43 -75.46 3.54 23.03
C THR A 43 -75.20 3.67 21.49
N LYS A 44 -75.88 2.80 20.71
CA LYS A 44 -76.60 2.92 19.40
C LYS A 44 -75.98 3.49 18.08
N SER A 45 -75.87 2.56 17.09
CA SER A 45 -76.38 2.51 15.68
C SER A 45 -76.15 3.64 14.64
N ASN A 46 -75.54 3.32 13.47
CA ASN A 46 -76.25 3.14 12.17
C ASN A 46 -75.35 2.75 10.95
N SER A 47 -75.94 1.90 10.08
CA SER A 47 -75.77 1.68 8.60
C SER A 47 -74.38 1.39 7.98
N PHE A 48 -74.08 0.18 7.47
CA PHE A 48 -74.47 -0.48 6.18
C PHE A 48 -73.95 0.16 4.87
N ARG A 49 -72.96 -0.49 4.22
CA ARG A 49 -73.11 -1.06 2.87
C ARG A 49 -72.00 -2.09 2.56
N ALA A 50 -72.43 -3.23 2.05
CA ALA A 50 -71.62 -4.37 1.66
C ALA A 50 -71.55 -4.48 0.13
N TRP A 51 -70.55 -5.19 -0.40
CA TRP A 51 -70.76 -6.10 -1.53
C TRP A 51 -69.86 -7.33 -1.40
N LYS A 52 -70.51 -8.50 -1.42
CA LYS A 52 -69.95 -9.86 -1.45
C LYS A 52 -69.98 -10.39 -2.88
N ARG A 53 -69.05 -11.31 -3.20
CA ARG A 53 -69.25 -12.57 -3.98
C ARG A 53 -67.92 -13.34 -3.91
N GLY A 54 -67.83 -14.65 -3.62
CA GLY A 54 -68.81 -15.70 -3.38
C GLY A 54 -68.15 -16.90 -2.67
N ARG A 55 -69.00 -17.76 -2.08
CA ARG A 55 -68.66 -19.01 -1.36
C ARG A 55 -68.97 -20.23 -2.22
N ARG A 56 -68.24 -21.34 -1.98
CA ARG A 56 -68.73 -22.74 -1.75
C ARG A 56 -67.50 -23.58 -1.29
N SER A 57 -67.34 -24.05 -0.04
CA SER A 57 -68.02 -25.12 0.79
C SER A 57 -67.85 -26.53 0.20
N TYR A 58 -67.32 -27.58 0.87
CA TYR A 58 -67.65 -28.23 2.17
C TYR A 58 -66.45 -29.10 2.67
N GLN A 59 -65.95 -29.01 3.92
CA GLN A 59 -66.29 -29.66 5.22
C GLN A 59 -65.65 -31.04 5.58
N THR A 60 -64.61 -31.00 6.45
CA THR A 60 -64.26 -31.82 7.66
C THR A 60 -64.02 -33.35 7.59
N PRO A 61 -63.27 -34.02 8.54
CA PRO A 61 -62.76 -33.58 9.86
C PRO A 61 -61.27 -33.92 10.20
N ILE A 62 -60.88 -33.41 11.37
CA ILE A 62 -59.58 -33.47 12.05
C ILE A 62 -59.26 -34.87 12.63
N ARG A 63 -58.01 -35.33 12.48
CA ARG A 63 -57.33 -36.27 13.38
C ARG A 63 -55.88 -35.80 13.57
N GLY A 64 -55.44 -35.75 14.83
CA GLY A 64 -54.19 -35.10 15.24
C GLY A 64 -52.93 -35.82 14.78
N GLN A 65 -51.86 -35.02 14.59
CA GLN A 65 -50.49 -35.47 14.54
C GLN A 65 -49.60 -34.49 15.29
N ALA A 66 -48.66 -35.06 16.03
CA ALA A 66 -47.68 -34.39 16.87
C ALA A 66 -46.91 -33.31 16.11
N ILE A 67 -46.60 -32.22 16.82
CA ILE A 67 -45.71 -31.16 16.36
C ILE A 67 -44.31 -31.78 16.26
N LEU A 68 -43.92 -32.18 15.05
CA LEU A 68 -42.51 -32.36 14.70
C LEU A 68 -41.92 -30.96 14.51
N THR A 69 -40.97 -30.62 15.36
CA THR A 69 -40.04 -29.50 15.15
C THR A 69 -39.44 -29.60 13.75
N PRO A 70 -39.30 -28.50 12.99
CA PRO A 70 -38.64 -28.53 11.71
C PRO A 70 -37.17 -28.87 11.95
N ALA A 71 -36.75 -30.06 11.50
CA ALA A 71 -35.33 -30.35 11.34
C ALA A 71 -34.79 -29.38 10.28
N THR A 72 -33.96 -28.43 10.72
CA THR A 72 -33.09 -27.66 9.82
C THR A 72 -32.21 -28.64 9.06
N ALA A 73 -32.41 -28.75 7.75
CA ALA A 73 -31.46 -29.43 6.88
C ALA A 73 -30.10 -28.71 6.99
N PRO A 74 -28.98 -29.40 7.28
CA PRO A 74 -27.68 -28.76 7.29
C PRO A 74 -27.25 -28.56 5.83
N THR A 75 -27.19 -27.30 5.39
CA THR A 75 -26.46 -26.92 4.19
C THR A 75 -24.97 -27.04 4.49
N THR A 76 -24.39 -28.24 4.44
CA THR A 76 -22.96 -28.42 4.70
C THR A 76 -22.16 -27.97 3.48
N LYS A 77 -21.74 -26.70 3.47
CA LYS A 77 -20.65 -26.23 2.60
C LYS A 77 -19.38 -26.99 3.00
N LYS A 78 -18.67 -27.56 2.02
CA LYS A 78 -17.38 -28.24 2.22
C LYS A 78 -16.32 -27.23 2.65
N ARG A 79 -15.56 -27.52 3.73
CA ARG A 79 -14.58 -26.59 4.32
C ARG A 79 -13.14 -27.10 4.23
N VAL A 80 -12.94 -28.41 4.09
CA VAL A 80 -11.63 -29.06 3.95
C VAL A 80 -11.43 -29.61 2.53
N PHE A 81 -10.26 -29.36 1.94
CA PHE A 81 -9.92 -29.70 0.55
C PHE A 81 -8.59 -30.44 0.49
N THR A 82 -8.57 -31.68 0.01
CA THR A 82 -7.35 -32.50 -0.05
C THR A 82 -6.51 -32.26 -1.32
N PHE A 83 -5.21 -32.52 -1.22
CA PHE A 83 -4.27 -32.51 -2.35
C PHE A 83 -3.19 -33.59 -2.16
N GLY A 84 -2.74 -34.21 -3.24
CA GLY A 84 -1.78 -35.32 -3.23
C GLY A 84 -1.31 -35.66 -4.64
N LYS A 85 -0.57 -36.76 -4.80
CA LYS A 85 0.11 -37.09 -6.07
C LYS A 85 -0.89 -37.26 -7.23
N GLY A 86 -0.99 -36.26 -8.10
CA GLY A 86 -1.86 -36.28 -9.28
C GLY A 86 -3.35 -36.06 -8.99
N THR A 87 -3.73 -35.71 -7.76
CA THR A 87 -5.13 -35.50 -7.35
C THR A 87 -5.27 -34.27 -6.45
N SER A 88 -6.26 -33.41 -6.72
CA SER A 88 -6.63 -32.32 -5.81
C SER A 88 -8.11 -31.99 -5.91
N GLU A 89 -8.69 -31.56 -4.78
CA GLU A 89 -10.06 -31.04 -4.70
C GLU A 89 -10.14 -29.52 -4.91
N GLY A 90 -8.99 -28.85 -5.04
CA GLY A 90 -8.86 -27.42 -5.30
C GLY A 90 -8.18 -27.11 -6.65
N ASN A 91 -7.97 -25.83 -6.94
CA ASN A 91 -7.20 -25.37 -8.10
C ASN A 91 -6.73 -23.91 -7.91
N LYS A 92 -5.89 -23.41 -8.83
CA LYS A 92 -5.33 -22.04 -8.78
C LYS A 92 -6.34 -20.90 -8.77
N ALA A 93 -7.59 -21.11 -9.19
CA ALA A 93 -8.62 -20.07 -9.21
C ALA A 93 -9.27 -19.86 -7.83
N MET A 94 -9.14 -20.83 -6.92
CA MET A 94 -9.80 -20.82 -5.60
C MET A 94 -9.00 -20.04 -4.53
N LYS A 95 -8.20 -19.04 -4.91
CA LYS A 95 -7.35 -18.25 -3.98
C LYS A 95 -8.16 -17.59 -2.86
N SER A 96 -9.38 -17.13 -3.13
CA SER A 96 -10.24 -16.52 -2.12
C SER A 96 -10.69 -17.51 -1.03
N LEU A 97 -10.81 -18.79 -1.36
CA LEU A 97 -11.29 -19.85 -0.47
C LEU A 97 -10.15 -20.63 0.18
N LEU A 98 -9.11 -20.99 -0.58
CA LEU A 98 -8.00 -21.84 -0.14
C LEU A 98 -6.75 -21.03 0.25
N GLY A 99 -6.80 -19.71 0.09
CA GLY A 99 -5.61 -18.87 0.13
C GLY A 99 -4.73 -19.06 -1.11
N GLY A 100 -3.74 -18.18 -1.28
CA GLY A 100 -2.75 -18.30 -2.36
C GLY A 100 -1.92 -19.58 -2.24
N LYS A 101 -1.51 -19.95 -1.02
CA LYS A 101 -0.70 -21.15 -0.76
C LYS A 101 -1.48 -22.44 -1.05
N GLY A 102 -2.68 -22.59 -0.50
CA GLY A 102 -3.50 -23.78 -0.71
C GLY A 102 -3.94 -23.94 -2.16
N ALA A 103 -4.29 -22.85 -2.85
CA ALA A 103 -4.62 -22.89 -4.27
C ALA A 103 -3.42 -23.34 -5.15
N ASN A 104 -2.20 -22.91 -4.82
CA ASN A 104 -1.01 -23.32 -5.55
C ASN A 104 -0.56 -24.74 -5.21
N LEU A 105 -0.70 -25.20 -3.96
CA LEU A 105 -0.49 -26.61 -3.59
C LEU A 105 -1.42 -27.54 -4.36
N ALA A 106 -2.70 -27.17 -4.43
CA ALA A 106 -3.71 -27.88 -5.21
C ALA A 106 -3.35 -27.93 -6.71
N GLU A 107 -2.94 -26.78 -7.28
CA GLU A 107 -2.54 -26.69 -8.68
C GLU A 107 -1.31 -27.55 -8.96
N MET A 108 -0.23 -27.43 -8.17
CA MET A 108 0.99 -28.23 -8.33
C MET A 108 0.72 -29.73 -8.26
N ALA A 109 -0.13 -30.15 -7.32
CA ALA A 109 -0.58 -31.54 -7.19
C ALA A 109 -1.35 -32.01 -8.44
N SER A 110 -2.23 -31.16 -8.97
CA SER A 110 -3.06 -31.48 -10.15
C SER A 110 -2.25 -31.59 -11.45
N ILE A 111 -1.16 -30.83 -11.58
CA ILE A 111 -0.27 -30.85 -12.76
C ILE A 111 0.83 -31.92 -12.64
N GLY A 112 0.81 -32.74 -11.58
CA GLY A 112 1.66 -33.93 -11.45
C GLY A 112 3.02 -33.70 -10.80
N LEU A 113 3.28 -32.54 -10.20
CA LEU A 113 4.52 -32.30 -9.46
C LEU A 113 4.58 -33.11 -8.17
N SER A 114 5.80 -33.42 -7.72
CA SER A 114 6.09 -34.13 -6.46
C SER A 114 5.79 -33.25 -5.24
N VAL A 115 4.51 -33.08 -4.91
CA VAL A 115 4.03 -32.34 -3.73
C VAL A 115 3.73 -33.32 -2.60
N PRO A 116 4.24 -33.11 -1.36
CA PRO A 116 3.83 -33.91 -0.21
C PRO A 116 2.31 -33.81 0.03
N PRO A 117 1.59 -34.92 0.25
CA PRO A 117 0.14 -34.91 0.38
C PRO A 117 -0.32 -34.14 1.62
N GLY A 118 -1.50 -33.56 1.54
CA GLY A 118 -2.06 -32.69 2.57
C GLY A 118 -3.50 -32.29 2.32
N PHE A 119 -3.97 -31.32 3.10
CA PHE A 119 -5.28 -30.70 2.92
C PHE A 119 -5.28 -29.24 3.39
N THR A 120 -6.20 -28.45 2.84
CA THR A 120 -6.40 -27.05 3.16
C THR A 120 -7.76 -26.84 3.82
N ILE A 121 -7.77 -26.19 4.98
CA ILE A 121 -8.96 -25.67 5.65
C ILE A 121 -9.24 -24.27 5.12
N SER A 122 -10.45 -24.04 4.61
CA SER A 122 -10.82 -22.81 3.91
C SER A 122 -10.83 -21.53 4.75
N THR A 123 -10.73 -20.37 4.09
CA THR A 123 -10.92 -19.04 4.69
C THR A 123 -12.33 -18.81 5.23
N GLU A 124 -13.34 -19.51 4.70
CA GLU A 124 -14.72 -19.48 5.22
C GLU A 124 -14.79 -20.12 6.61
N ALA A 125 -14.06 -21.21 6.86
CA ALA A 125 -13.97 -21.80 8.19
C ALA A 125 -13.30 -20.86 9.21
N CYS A 126 -12.30 -20.08 8.78
CA CYS A 126 -11.71 -19.02 9.61
C CYS A 126 -12.74 -17.94 9.94
N GLN A 127 -13.55 -17.52 8.97
CA GLN A 127 -14.59 -16.52 9.18
C GLN A 127 -15.66 -17.01 10.17
N GLU A 128 -16.13 -18.26 9.99
CA GLU A 128 -17.06 -18.91 10.92
C GLU A 128 -16.48 -18.95 12.33
N TYR A 129 -15.22 -19.37 12.48
CA TYR A 129 -14.50 -19.40 13.75
C TYR A 129 -14.51 -18.05 14.47
N GLN A 130 -14.24 -16.96 13.75
CA GLN A 130 -14.25 -15.61 14.33
C GLN A 130 -15.67 -15.18 14.73
N GLN A 131 -16.68 -15.47 13.91
CA GLN A 131 -18.07 -15.05 14.14
C GLN A 131 -18.71 -15.75 15.35
N ILE A 132 -18.33 -17.00 15.66
CA ILE A 132 -18.87 -17.76 16.80
C ILE A 132 -18.07 -17.59 18.10
N GLY A 133 -17.24 -16.55 18.19
CA GLY A 133 -16.46 -16.22 19.38
C GLY A 133 -15.24 -17.12 19.56
N LYS A 134 -14.48 -17.35 18.49
CA LYS A 134 -13.21 -18.09 18.47
C LYS A 134 -13.33 -19.55 18.91
N LYS A 135 -14.41 -20.21 18.45
CA LYS A 135 -14.65 -21.65 18.63
C LYS A 135 -14.63 -22.36 17.29
N LEU A 136 -14.20 -23.62 17.26
CA LEU A 136 -14.27 -24.40 16.02
C LEU A 136 -15.75 -24.66 15.67
N PRO A 137 -16.18 -24.37 14.44
CA PRO A 137 -17.54 -24.65 13.98
C PRO A 137 -17.89 -26.13 14.05
N ASP A 138 -19.15 -26.44 14.32
CA ASP A 138 -19.65 -27.82 14.36
C ASP A 138 -19.38 -28.53 13.02
N GLY A 139 -18.93 -29.79 13.09
CA GLY A 139 -18.60 -30.61 11.92
C GLY A 139 -17.23 -30.33 11.29
N LEU A 140 -16.56 -29.21 11.62
CA LEU A 140 -15.26 -28.88 11.01
C LEU A 140 -14.17 -29.87 11.44
N TRP A 141 -14.17 -30.28 12.71
CA TRP A 141 -13.15 -31.18 13.22
C TRP A 141 -13.27 -32.58 12.60
N GLU A 142 -14.49 -33.05 12.35
CA GLU A 142 -14.76 -34.29 11.64
C GLU A 142 -14.25 -34.24 10.20
N GLU A 143 -14.44 -33.12 9.49
CA GLU A 143 -13.85 -32.90 8.15
C GLU A 143 -12.31 -32.89 8.19
N VAL A 144 -11.70 -32.28 9.20
CA VAL A 144 -10.24 -32.28 9.39
C VAL A 144 -9.72 -33.70 9.61
N LEU A 145 -10.40 -34.51 10.42
CA LEU A 145 -10.04 -35.91 10.64
C LEU A 145 -10.19 -36.75 9.37
N GLN A 146 -11.18 -36.47 8.51
CA GLN A 146 -11.30 -37.10 7.20
C GLN A 146 -10.14 -36.73 6.27
N GLY A 147 -9.74 -35.45 6.25
CA GLY A 147 -8.55 -34.99 5.53
C GLY A 147 -7.27 -35.66 6.04
N LEU A 148 -7.12 -35.83 7.35
CA LEU A 148 -5.99 -36.55 7.95
C LEU A 148 -5.96 -38.01 7.52
N LEU A 149 -7.09 -38.71 7.54
CA LEU A 149 -7.18 -40.10 7.09
C LEU A 149 -6.75 -40.26 5.62
N PHE A 150 -7.07 -39.29 4.76
CA PHE A 150 -6.58 -39.27 3.38
C PHE A 150 -5.04 -39.21 3.33
N VAL A 151 -4.42 -38.31 4.11
CA VAL A 151 -2.95 -38.18 4.17
C VAL A 151 -2.30 -39.44 4.75
N GLU A 152 -2.87 -40.02 5.81
CA GLU A 152 -2.37 -41.28 6.41
C GLU A 152 -2.39 -42.43 5.41
N ASN A 153 -3.45 -42.54 4.60
CA ASN A 153 -3.57 -43.56 3.55
C ASN A 153 -2.56 -43.35 2.41
N GLU A 154 -2.41 -42.11 1.92
CA GLU A 154 -1.44 -41.78 0.86
C GLU A 154 0.01 -42.01 1.30
N MET A 155 0.35 -41.67 2.55
CA MET A 155 1.71 -41.83 3.08
C MET A 155 1.98 -43.23 3.65
N GLY A 156 0.94 -44.04 3.88
CA GLY A 156 1.07 -45.35 4.55
C GLY A 156 1.64 -45.24 5.97
N ALA A 157 1.39 -44.12 6.65
CA ALA A 157 1.89 -43.76 7.98
C ALA A 157 0.75 -43.19 8.84
N ASN A 158 0.89 -43.22 10.16
CA ASN A 158 -0.17 -42.80 11.08
C ASN A 158 0.32 -41.74 12.07
N LEU A 159 -0.55 -40.78 12.36
CA LEU A 159 -0.25 -39.71 13.31
C LEU A 159 -0.19 -40.29 14.74
N GLY A 160 0.96 -40.13 15.41
CA GLY A 160 1.18 -40.67 16.75
C GLY A 160 1.62 -42.14 16.81
N ASN A 161 1.91 -42.79 15.69
CA ASN A 161 2.42 -44.17 15.68
C ASN A 161 3.96 -44.22 15.62
N PRO A 162 4.67 -44.71 16.65
CA PRO A 162 6.13 -44.76 16.64
C PRO A 162 6.73 -45.67 15.55
N ALA A 163 6.03 -46.72 15.12
CA ALA A 163 6.55 -47.65 14.11
C ALA A 163 6.48 -47.08 12.69
N LYS A 164 5.47 -46.25 12.41
CA LYS A 164 5.25 -45.59 11.12
C LYS A 164 4.81 -44.15 11.36
N PRO A 165 5.71 -43.27 11.82
CA PRO A 165 5.35 -41.93 12.25
C PRO A 165 4.97 -41.07 11.05
N LEU A 166 3.77 -40.50 11.07
CA LEU A 166 3.39 -39.37 10.24
C LEU A 166 3.62 -38.08 11.04
N LEU A 167 4.46 -37.18 10.52
CA LEU A 167 4.60 -35.82 11.03
C LEU A 167 3.97 -34.84 10.04
N LEU A 168 3.43 -33.74 10.55
CA LEU A 168 2.72 -32.73 9.77
C LEU A 168 3.39 -31.36 9.90
N SER A 169 3.24 -30.54 8.86
CA SER A 169 3.42 -29.09 8.95
C SER A 169 2.07 -28.40 8.91
N VAL A 170 1.94 -27.31 9.65
CA VAL A 170 0.77 -26.44 9.68
C VAL A 170 1.20 -25.06 9.20
N ARG A 171 0.70 -24.66 8.03
CA ARG A 171 1.08 -23.44 7.32
C ARG A 171 -0.15 -22.60 7.04
N SER A 172 -0.17 -21.39 7.54
CA SER A 172 -1.18 -20.39 7.20
C SER A 172 -1.13 -19.96 5.72
N GLY A 173 -2.23 -19.41 5.20
CA GLY A 173 -2.27 -18.85 3.84
C GLY A 173 -3.53 -18.06 3.56
N ALA A 174 -3.42 -16.73 3.48
CA ALA A 174 -4.51 -15.86 3.04
C ALA A 174 -4.61 -15.80 1.51
N ALA A 175 -5.69 -15.20 0.99
CA ALA A 175 -5.90 -15.04 -0.46
C ALA A 175 -4.84 -14.15 -1.12
N ILE A 176 -4.35 -13.16 -0.37
CA ILE A 176 -3.26 -12.27 -0.75
C ILE A 176 -2.04 -12.66 0.09
N SER A 177 -0.86 -12.67 -0.53
CA SER A 177 0.38 -13.01 0.16
C SER A 177 0.71 -11.96 1.22
N MET A 178 0.86 -12.39 2.47
CA MET A 178 1.29 -11.56 3.60
C MET A 178 2.62 -12.14 4.14
N PRO A 179 3.75 -11.93 3.43
CA PRO A 179 5.03 -12.55 3.79
C PRO A 179 5.48 -12.10 5.18
N GLY A 180 6.06 -13.02 5.96
CA GLY A 180 6.50 -12.77 7.33
C GLY A 180 5.38 -12.74 8.38
N MET A 181 4.11 -12.55 8.02
CA MET A 181 3.08 -12.21 9.01
C MET A 181 2.48 -13.38 9.79
N MET A 182 2.61 -14.60 9.28
CA MET A 182 1.94 -15.77 9.83
C MET A 182 2.89 -16.96 9.93
N ASP A 183 2.95 -17.53 11.12
CA ASP A 183 3.97 -18.52 11.46
C ASP A 183 3.65 -19.90 10.89
N THR A 184 4.71 -20.69 10.71
CA THR A 184 4.64 -22.08 10.26
C THR A 184 5.06 -22.97 11.42
N VAL A 185 4.31 -24.05 11.66
CA VAL A 185 4.70 -25.07 12.63
C VAL A 185 5.11 -26.32 11.86
N LEU A 186 6.37 -26.74 11.99
CA LEU A 186 6.89 -27.99 11.44
C LEU A 186 6.91 -29.10 12.50
N ASN A 187 7.09 -30.35 12.06
CA ASN A 187 7.28 -31.53 12.91
C ASN A 187 6.12 -31.84 13.89
N LEU A 188 4.90 -31.36 13.61
CA LEU A 188 3.72 -31.64 14.42
C LEU A 188 3.42 -33.13 14.44
N GLY A 189 3.15 -33.66 15.65
CA GLY A 189 2.94 -35.08 15.90
C GLY A 189 4.08 -35.75 16.67
N LEU A 190 5.17 -35.03 16.93
CA LEU A 190 6.24 -35.50 17.82
C LEU A 190 5.77 -35.55 19.27
N ASN A 191 6.16 -36.64 19.94
CA ASN A 191 6.08 -36.86 21.37
C ASN A 191 7.19 -37.85 21.77
N ASP A 192 7.23 -38.24 23.04
CA ASP A 192 8.30 -39.07 23.59
C ASP A 192 8.37 -40.48 22.98
N GLU A 193 7.25 -41.02 22.54
CA GLU A 193 7.20 -42.33 21.90
C GLU A 193 7.58 -42.23 20.41
N VAL A 194 7.02 -41.24 19.72
CA VAL A 194 7.23 -40.99 18.30
C VAL A 194 8.68 -40.58 18.01
N VAL A 195 9.32 -39.78 18.86
CA VAL A 195 10.72 -39.38 18.68
C VAL A 195 11.67 -40.57 18.75
N VAL A 196 11.38 -41.57 19.60
CA VAL A 196 12.17 -42.82 19.66
C VAL A 196 12.00 -43.63 18.38
N GLY A 197 10.77 -43.72 17.86
CA GLY A 197 10.50 -44.35 16.56
C GLY A 197 11.20 -43.65 15.39
N LEU A 198 11.19 -42.32 15.39
CA LEU A 198 11.89 -41.49 14.40
C LEU A 198 13.41 -41.66 14.51
N ALA A 199 13.95 -41.70 15.73
CA ALA A 199 15.36 -41.92 16.00
C ALA A 199 15.85 -43.28 15.47
N ALA A 200 15.03 -44.33 15.61
CA ALA A 200 15.35 -45.67 15.11
C ALA A 200 15.45 -45.72 13.58
N LYS A 201 14.70 -44.87 12.86
CA LYS A 201 14.65 -44.85 11.40
C LYS A 201 15.65 -43.87 10.78
N SER A 202 15.85 -42.72 11.41
CA SER A 202 16.52 -41.55 10.80
C SER A 202 17.69 -41.03 11.62
N GLY A 203 18.07 -41.72 12.71
CA GLY A 203 19.18 -41.37 13.59
C GLY A 203 18.77 -40.53 14.80
N GLU A 204 19.39 -40.79 15.95
CA GLU A 204 19.01 -40.17 17.23
C GLU A 204 19.17 -38.65 17.23
N ARG A 205 20.31 -38.14 16.74
CA ARG A 205 20.59 -36.70 16.76
C ARG A 205 19.52 -35.91 16.02
N PHE A 206 19.16 -36.35 14.81
CA PHE A 206 18.14 -35.72 13.97
C PHE A 206 16.76 -35.70 14.65
N ALA A 207 16.35 -36.84 15.23
CA ALA A 207 15.03 -36.95 15.85
C ALA A 207 14.89 -36.01 17.05
N TYR A 208 15.88 -35.95 17.94
CA TYR A 208 15.84 -35.06 19.10
C TYR A 208 16.08 -33.58 18.75
N ASP A 209 16.85 -33.28 17.71
CA ASP A 209 16.95 -31.91 17.18
C ASP A 209 15.61 -31.45 16.59
N SER A 210 14.91 -32.31 15.86
CA SER A 210 13.57 -32.01 15.34
C SER A 210 12.56 -31.82 16.48
N TYR A 211 12.69 -32.59 17.57
CA TYR A 211 11.79 -32.51 18.72
C TYR A 211 12.01 -31.25 19.56
N ARG A 212 13.26 -30.86 19.85
CA ARG A 212 13.51 -29.59 20.56
C ARG A 212 13.04 -28.37 19.77
N ARG A 213 13.25 -28.36 18.44
CA ARG A 213 12.72 -27.30 17.55
C ARG A 213 11.21 -27.26 17.55
N PHE A 214 10.56 -28.43 17.50
CA PHE A 214 9.10 -28.49 17.60
C PHE A 214 8.59 -27.94 18.93
N LEU A 215 9.25 -28.27 20.05
CA LEU A 215 8.87 -27.76 21.37
C LEU A 215 8.99 -26.24 21.45
N ASP A 216 10.04 -25.66 20.89
CA ASP A 216 10.22 -24.21 20.83
C ASP A 216 9.13 -23.55 19.96
N MET A 217 9.06 -23.94 18.68
CA MET A 217 8.16 -23.36 17.70
C MET A 217 6.67 -23.57 18.03
N PHE A 218 6.28 -24.73 18.55
CA PHE A 218 4.91 -24.95 19.04
C PHE A 218 4.64 -24.11 20.30
N GLY A 219 5.65 -23.91 21.14
CA GLY A 219 5.57 -23.12 22.36
C GLY A 219 5.32 -21.66 22.02
N ASP A 220 6.14 -21.10 21.14
CA ASP A 220 6.05 -19.73 20.66
C ASP A 220 4.78 -19.49 19.86
N VAL A 221 4.57 -20.23 18.77
CA VAL A 221 3.50 -19.95 17.82
C VAL A 221 2.10 -20.33 18.33
N VAL A 222 1.97 -21.45 19.03
CA VAL A 222 0.67 -22.02 19.41
C VAL A 222 0.31 -21.70 20.84
N MET A 223 1.30 -21.71 21.74
CA MET A 223 1.12 -21.48 23.17
C MET A 223 1.57 -20.08 23.62
N ASP A 224 2.06 -19.22 22.71
CA ASP A 224 2.46 -17.85 22.98
C ASP A 224 3.51 -17.79 24.12
N ILE A 225 4.49 -18.70 24.09
CA ILE A 225 5.62 -18.78 25.02
C ILE A 225 6.83 -18.13 24.35
N PRO A 226 7.41 -17.04 24.88
CA PRO A 226 8.50 -16.33 24.21
C PRO A 226 9.69 -17.23 23.87
N HIS A 227 10.12 -17.21 22.61
CA HIS A 227 11.32 -17.91 22.12
C HIS A 227 12.58 -17.70 22.99
N SER A 228 12.72 -16.50 23.58
CA SER A 228 13.86 -16.15 24.46
C SER A 228 14.02 -17.09 25.66
N LEU A 229 12.93 -17.69 26.16
CA LEU A 229 12.99 -18.67 27.26
C LEU A 229 13.61 -20.00 26.82
N PHE A 230 13.39 -20.41 25.56
CA PHE A 230 13.99 -21.61 24.99
C PHE A 230 15.46 -21.38 24.63
N GLU A 231 15.78 -20.21 24.06
CA GLU A 231 17.16 -19.81 23.77
C GLU A 231 18.02 -19.70 25.03
N GLU A 232 17.48 -19.17 26.14
CA GLU A 232 18.22 -19.13 27.41
C GLU A 232 18.69 -20.54 27.83
N LYS A 233 17.82 -21.56 27.72
CA LYS A 233 18.20 -22.94 28.07
C LYS A 233 19.22 -23.52 27.08
N LEU A 234 19.09 -23.23 25.79
CA LEU A 234 20.02 -23.68 24.75
C LEU A 234 21.41 -23.05 24.94
N GLU A 235 21.50 -21.74 25.09
CA GLU A 235 22.75 -21.01 25.32
C GLU A 235 23.44 -21.45 26.61
N LYS A 236 22.66 -21.66 27.68
CA LYS A 236 23.18 -22.21 28.93
C LYS A 236 23.79 -23.60 28.72
N LEU A 237 23.13 -24.48 27.97
CA LEU A 237 23.64 -25.82 27.67
C LEU A 237 24.91 -25.74 26.80
N LYS A 238 24.94 -24.88 25.78
CA LYS A 238 26.12 -24.65 24.94
C LYS A 238 27.31 -24.16 25.76
N SER A 239 27.10 -23.20 26.65
CA SER A 239 28.10 -22.68 27.56
C SER A 239 28.65 -23.76 28.50
N VAL A 240 27.77 -24.59 29.08
CA VAL A 240 28.17 -25.73 29.93
C VAL A 240 28.98 -26.78 29.16
N ARG A 241 28.69 -26.97 27.88
CA ARG A 241 29.41 -27.92 27.00
C ARG A 241 30.63 -27.34 26.28
N GLY A 242 30.85 -26.03 26.39
CA GLY A 242 31.96 -25.34 25.73
C GLY A 242 31.85 -25.31 24.21
N VAL A 243 30.65 -25.47 23.65
CA VAL A 243 30.38 -25.43 22.21
C VAL A 243 29.83 -24.06 21.81
N LYS A 244 30.03 -23.67 20.55
CA LYS A 244 29.54 -22.38 20.05
C LYS A 244 28.36 -22.53 19.10
N LEU A 245 28.27 -23.66 18.40
CA LEU A 245 27.23 -23.91 17.40
C LEU A 245 26.29 -25.02 17.87
N ASP A 246 25.00 -24.89 17.57
CA ASP A 246 23.99 -25.91 17.89
C ASP A 246 24.30 -27.26 17.22
N THR A 247 24.97 -27.22 16.07
CA THR A 247 25.40 -28.41 15.32
C THR A 247 26.37 -29.28 16.09
N GLU A 248 27.12 -28.69 17.03
CA GLU A 248 28.13 -29.38 17.84
C GLU A 248 27.51 -30.14 19.03
N LEU A 249 26.23 -29.91 19.35
CA LEU A 249 25.52 -30.66 20.38
C LEU A 249 25.29 -32.11 19.96
N ALA A 250 25.61 -33.03 20.87
CA ALA A 250 25.42 -34.46 20.65
C ALA A 250 23.96 -34.89 20.91
N ALA A 251 23.59 -36.09 20.46
CA ALA A 251 22.22 -36.60 20.64
C ALA A 251 21.78 -36.68 22.10
N HIS A 252 22.70 -36.97 23.03
CA HIS A 252 22.39 -37.03 24.46
C HIS A 252 22.16 -35.63 25.05
N ASP A 253 22.89 -34.61 24.60
CA ASP A 253 22.66 -33.22 25.00
C ASP A 253 21.28 -32.73 24.54
N LEU A 254 20.88 -33.10 23.31
CA LEU A 254 19.56 -32.76 22.78
C LEU A 254 18.42 -33.48 23.52
N LYS A 255 18.64 -34.73 23.96
CA LYS A 255 17.70 -35.45 24.86
C LYS A 255 17.50 -34.68 26.17
N ASP A 256 18.60 -34.24 26.79
CA ASP A 256 18.54 -33.44 28.03
C ASP A 256 17.88 -32.07 27.81
N LEU A 257 18.11 -31.46 26.65
CA LEU A 257 17.51 -30.16 26.29
C LEU A 257 16.00 -30.27 26.05
N VAL A 258 15.53 -31.35 25.45
CA VAL A 258 14.09 -31.61 25.27
C VAL A 258 13.35 -31.62 26.61
N GLU A 259 13.91 -32.24 27.65
CA GLU A 259 13.31 -32.21 28.99
C GLU A 259 13.32 -30.81 29.61
N GLN A 260 14.40 -30.04 29.40
CA GLN A 260 14.45 -28.64 29.83
C GLN A 260 13.38 -27.79 29.11
N TYR A 261 13.16 -28.02 27.81
CA TYR A 261 12.15 -27.31 27.02
C TYR A 261 10.73 -27.65 27.47
N LYS A 262 10.44 -28.92 27.79
CA LYS A 262 9.15 -29.28 28.40
C LYS A 262 8.91 -28.59 29.74
N ASN A 263 9.96 -28.36 30.53
CA ASN A 263 9.84 -27.61 31.78
C ASN A 263 9.51 -26.13 31.53
N VAL A 264 9.96 -25.53 30.42
CA VAL A 264 9.57 -24.16 30.03
C VAL A 264 8.05 -24.03 29.89
N TYR A 265 7.37 -25.04 29.34
CA TYR A 265 5.90 -25.03 29.25
C TYR A 265 5.22 -24.98 30.63
N LEU A 266 5.74 -25.77 31.58
CA LEU A 266 5.26 -25.79 32.96
C LEU A 266 5.57 -24.47 33.69
N GLU A 267 6.77 -23.93 33.50
CA GLU A 267 7.22 -22.67 34.12
C GLU A 267 6.44 -21.45 33.58
N ALA A 268 6.21 -21.38 32.27
CA ALA A 268 5.59 -20.22 31.62
C ALA A 268 4.06 -20.24 31.64
N ARG A 269 3.42 -21.41 31.47
CA ARG A 269 1.96 -21.55 31.31
C ARG A 269 1.30 -22.40 32.39
N GLY A 270 2.06 -23.11 33.22
CA GLY A 270 1.52 -24.03 34.23
C GLY A 270 0.93 -25.32 33.64
N GLU A 271 1.11 -25.55 32.34
CA GLU A 271 0.59 -26.71 31.61
C GLU A 271 1.73 -27.54 31.03
N LYS A 272 1.51 -28.85 30.88
CA LYS A 272 2.48 -29.73 30.21
C LYS A 272 2.33 -29.60 28.70
N PHE A 273 3.44 -29.78 27.98
CA PHE A 273 3.41 -29.95 26.53
C PHE A 273 2.41 -31.07 26.12
N PRO A 274 1.50 -30.80 25.16
CA PRO A 274 0.48 -31.77 24.75
C PRO A 274 1.12 -32.92 23.97
N SER A 275 1.16 -34.12 24.56
CA SER A 275 1.74 -35.31 23.91
C SER A 275 0.82 -35.99 22.89
N ASP A 276 -0.49 -35.70 22.90
CA ASP A 276 -1.45 -36.19 21.90
C ASP A 276 -1.33 -35.37 20.59
N PRO A 277 -0.92 -35.99 19.48
CA PRO A 277 -0.81 -35.31 18.18
C PRO A 277 -2.10 -34.69 17.66
N LYS A 278 -3.26 -35.29 17.97
CA LYS A 278 -4.55 -34.72 17.53
C LYS A 278 -4.84 -33.44 18.30
N LYS A 279 -4.47 -33.39 19.58
CA LYS A 279 -4.56 -32.16 20.38
C LYS A 279 -3.61 -31.09 19.89
N GLN A 280 -2.38 -31.46 19.55
CA GLN A 280 -1.42 -30.54 18.91
C GLN A 280 -2.02 -29.92 17.63
N LEU A 281 -2.61 -30.75 16.77
CA LEU A 281 -3.23 -30.30 15.52
C LEU A 281 -4.41 -29.36 15.75
N GLU A 282 -5.30 -29.68 16.69
CA GLU A 282 -6.45 -28.85 17.05
C GLU A 282 -6.00 -27.45 17.53
N LEU A 283 -4.98 -27.40 18.39
CA LEU A 283 -4.43 -26.15 18.91
C LEU A 283 -3.74 -25.34 17.81
N ALA A 284 -2.98 -25.99 16.93
CA ALA A 284 -2.32 -25.33 15.81
C ALA A 284 -3.32 -24.70 14.83
N VAL A 285 -4.42 -25.39 14.51
CA VAL A 285 -5.49 -24.82 13.66
C VAL A 285 -6.12 -23.58 14.31
N LYS A 286 -6.40 -23.63 15.62
CA LYS A 286 -6.92 -22.48 16.36
C LYS A 286 -5.93 -21.32 16.39
N ALA A 287 -4.65 -21.60 16.62
CA ALA A 287 -3.61 -20.58 16.63
C ALA A 287 -3.50 -19.85 15.28
N VAL A 288 -3.54 -20.59 14.16
CA VAL A 288 -3.56 -19.97 12.83
C VAL A 288 -4.77 -19.08 12.62
N PHE A 289 -5.98 -19.51 13.01
CA PHE A 289 -7.16 -18.65 12.93
C PHE A 289 -7.04 -17.41 13.83
N ASN A 290 -6.50 -17.54 15.03
CA ASN A 290 -6.26 -16.42 15.94
C ASN A 290 -5.24 -15.42 15.38
N SER A 291 -4.21 -15.89 14.68
CA SER A 291 -3.16 -15.05 14.09
C SER A 291 -3.71 -14.03 13.07
N TRP A 292 -4.88 -14.30 12.48
CA TRP A 292 -5.57 -13.40 11.54
C TRP A 292 -5.89 -12.04 12.16
N ASP A 293 -6.26 -12.02 13.44
CA ASP A 293 -6.62 -10.81 14.20
C ASP A 293 -5.46 -10.32 15.10
N SER A 294 -4.24 -10.78 14.84
CA SER A 294 -3.06 -10.25 15.53
C SER A 294 -2.87 -8.75 15.23
N PRO A 295 -2.38 -7.95 16.20
CA PRO A 295 -2.11 -6.53 15.97
C PRO A 295 -1.23 -6.28 14.74
N ARG A 296 -0.22 -7.13 14.53
CA ARG A 296 0.67 -7.08 13.35
C ARG A 296 -0.08 -7.34 12.04
N ALA A 297 -0.96 -8.36 11.98
CA ALA A 297 -1.72 -8.66 10.76
C ALA A 297 -2.73 -7.56 10.43
N ILE A 298 -3.35 -6.96 11.46
CA ILE A 298 -4.22 -5.80 11.31
C ILE A 298 -3.41 -4.60 10.77
N LYS A 299 -2.25 -4.30 11.37
CA LYS A 299 -1.36 -3.21 10.93
C LYS A 299 -0.92 -3.41 9.48
N TYR A 300 -0.51 -4.62 9.10
CA TYR A 300 -0.13 -4.94 7.71
C TYR A 300 -1.31 -4.73 6.74
N ARG A 301 -2.51 -5.23 7.06
CA ARG A 301 -3.69 -5.02 6.21
C ARG A 301 -4.05 -3.55 6.10
N ASN A 302 -3.91 -2.78 7.17
CA ASN A 302 -4.18 -1.34 7.16
C ASN A 302 -3.15 -0.59 6.29
N ILE A 303 -1.85 -0.88 6.45
CA ILE A 303 -0.76 -0.27 5.65
C ILE A 303 -0.95 -0.57 4.16
N ASN A 304 -1.25 -1.83 3.82
CA ASN A 304 -1.46 -2.24 2.44
C ASN A 304 -2.90 -2.02 1.96
N GLN A 305 -3.75 -1.36 2.77
CA GLN A 305 -5.15 -1.04 2.48
C GLN A 305 -5.98 -2.26 2.00
N ILE A 306 -5.69 -3.45 2.55
CA ILE A 306 -6.34 -4.71 2.20
C ILE A 306 -7.66 -4.82 2.94
N THR A 307 -8.76 -4.71 2.20
CA THR A 307 -10.14 -4.87 2.72
C THR A 307 -10.85 -6.05 2.06
N GLY A 308 -11.95 -6.52 2.68
CA GLY A 308 -12.84 -7.55 2.09
C GLY A 308 -12.37 -9.01 2.21
N LEU A 309 -11.19 -9.29 2.77
CA LEU A 309 -10.74 -10.67 3.02
C LEU A 309 -11.54 -11.32 4.16
N LYS A 310 -11.96 -12.57 3.97
CA LYS A 310 -12.76 -13.34 4.93
C LYS A 310 -11.96 -13.86 6.13
N GLY A 311 -10.68 -14.15 5.92
CA GLY A 311 -9.83 -14.85 6.88
C GLY A 311 -8.57 -15.43 6.23
N THR A 312 -7.88 -16.30 6.96
CA THR A 312 -6.73 -17.09 6.47
C THR A 312 -7.10 -18.57 6.34
N ALA A 313 -6.53 -19.26 5.36
CA ALA A 313 -6.63 -20.71 5.24
C ALA A 313 -5.54 -21.41 6.08
N VAL A 314 -5.75 -22.69 6.41
CA VAL A 314 -4.77 -23.53 7.12
C VAL A 314 -4.39 -24.70 6.23
N ASN A 315 -3.13 -24.79 5.84
CA ASN A 315 -2.60 -25.88 5.04
C ASN A 315 -1.90 -26.87 5.97
N ILE A 316 -2.40 -28.10 6.00
CA ILE A 316 -1.83 -29.21 6.78
C ILE A 316 -1.21 -30.17 5.78
N GLN A 317 0.10 -30.38 5.87
CA GLN A 317 0.86 -31.12 4.86
C GLN A 317 1.81 -32.11 5.51
N SER A 318 1.97 -33.30 4.92
CA SER A 318 2.96 -34.28 5.38
C SER A 318 4.36 -33.68 5.39
N MET A 319 5.11 -33.93 6.47
CA MET A 319 6.50 -33.53 6.56
C MET A 319 7.38 -34.29 5.56
N VAL A 320 8.35 -33.56 5.03
CA VAL A 320 9.56 -34.09 4.39
C VAL A 320 10.75 -33.41 5.05
N PHE A 321 11.88 -34.10 5.14
CA PHE A 321 13.00 -33.70 5.99
C PHE A 321 14.25 -33.41 5.16
N GLY A 322 14.69 -32.14 5.16
CA GLY A 322 15.98 -31.72 4.58
C GLY A 322 17.18 -31.99 5.50
N ASN A 323 16.96 -32.44 6.73
CA ASN A 323 17.97 -32.60 7.79
C ASN A 323 18.23 -34.07 8.18
N MET A 324 18.02 -35.01 7.27
CA MET A 324 18.31 -36.44 7.48
C MET A 324 19.77 -36.85 7.17
N GLY A 325 20.65 -35.88 6.87
CA GLY A 325 22.04 -36.13 6.50
C GLY A 325 22.46 -35.35 5.27
N ASN A 326 23.64 -35.67 4.73
CA ASN A 326 24.25 -34.90 3.63
C ASN A 326 23.64 -35.19 2.24
N THR A 327 22.75 -36.19 2.14
CA THR A 327 21.91 -36.50 0.97
C THR A 327 20.53 -35.82 1.05
N SER A 328 20.34 -34.95 2.04
CA SER A 328 19.13 -34.17 2.25
C SER A 328 19.47 -32.69 2.39
N GLY A 329 18.52 -31.84 2.02
CA GLY A 329 18.67 -30.40 2.15
C GLY A 329 17.38 -29.67 1.81
N THR A 330 17.37 -28.36 1.99
CA THR A 330 16.22 -27.52 1.65
C THR A 330 16.70 -26.27 0.93
N GLY A 331 15.86 -25.72 0.08
CA GLY A 331 16.20 -24.50 -0.65
C GLY A 331 14.99 -23.67 -1.01
N VAL A 332 15.28 -22.42 -1.37
CA VAL A 332 14.33 -21.45 -1.89
C VAL A 332 14.96 -20.85 -3.14
N LEU A 333 14.20 -20.77 -4.22
CA LEU A 333 14.67 -20.16 -5.45
C LEU A 333 13.59 -19.35 -6.15
N PHE A 334 14.06 -18.46 -7.01
CA PHE A 334 13.31 -17.78 -8.04
C PHE A 334 13.77 -18.33 -9.40
N THR A 335 12.82 -18.57 -10.31
CA THR A 335 13.15 -19.09 -11.64
C THR A 335 13.94 -18.09 -12.49
N ARG A 336 13.83 -16.80 -12.17
CA ARG A 336 14.68 -15.72 -12.70
C ARG A 336 15.11 -14.81 -11.54
N ASN A 337 16.17 -14.04 -11.73
CA ASN A 337 16.66 -13.12 -10.70
C ASN A 337 15.60 -12.06 -10.36
N PRO A 338 15.10 -11.98 -9.11
CA PRO A 338 14.01 -11.07 -8.75
C PRO A 338 14.45 -9.60 -8.69
N SER A 339 15.77 -9.32 -8.62
CA SER A 339 16.32 -7.97 -8.54
C SER A 339 16.72 -7.41 -9.91
N THR A 340 17.33 -8.23 -10.77
CA THR A 340 17.81 -7.80 -12.09
C THR A 340 16.89 -8.21 -13.24
N GLY A 341 16.10 -9.26 -13.06
CA GLY A 341 15.28 -9.89 -14.10
C GLY A 341 16.03 -10.87 -15.01
N GLU A 342 17.32 -11.12 -14.74
CA GLU A 342 18.12 -12.07 -15.53
C GLU A 342 17.51 -13.48 -15.52
N ASN A 343 17.42 -14.11 -16.69
CA ASN A 343 16.93 -15.47 -16.86
C ASN A 343 17.97 -16.51 -16.41
N LYS A 344 18.14 -16.61 -15.09
CA LYS A 344 18.98 -17.59 -14.40
C LYS A 344 18.30 -17.97 -13.08
N LEU A 345 18.30 -19.26 -12.74
CA LEU A 345 17.83 -19.73 -11.44
C LEU A 345 18.60 -19.00 -10.33
N TYR A 346 17.87 -18.35 -9.45
CA TYR A 346 18.42 -17.50 -8.40
C TYR A 346 17.90 -17.95 -7.05
N GLY A 347 18.75 -18.49 -6.19
CA GLY A 347 18.29 -19.03 -4.93
C GLY A 347 19.41 -19.46 -4.01
N GLU A 348 18.99 -20.02 -2.88
CA GLU A 348 19.84 -20.48 -1.80
C GLU A 348 19.47 -21.91 -1.43
N PHE A 349 20.47 -22.70 -1.04
CA PHE A 349 20.31 -24.10 -0.60
C PHE A 349 21.13 -24.34 0.67
N LEU A 350 20.62 -25.20 1.55
CA LEU A 350 21.35 -25.66 2.72
C LEU A 350 21.30 -27.19 2.81
N ILE A 351 22.47 -27.81 2.85
CA ILE A 351 22.62 -29.23 3.12
C ILE A 351 22.34 -29.51 4.60
N ASN A 352 21.60 -30.59 4.86
CA ASN A 352 21.30 -31.12 6.18
C ASN A 352 20.66 -30.06 7.09
N ALA A 353 19.57 -29.45 6.62
CA ALA A 353 18.89 -28.32 7.25
C ALA A 353 17.38 -28.35 7.02
N GLN A 354 16.62 -27.58 7.81
CA GLN A 354 15.18 -27.34 7.58
C GLN A 354 14.94 -25.92 7.06
N GLY A 355 13.75 -25.66 6.51
CA GLY A 355 13.43 -24.37 5.88
C GLY A 355 13.60 -23.18 6.83
N GLU A 356 13.38 -23.41 8.14
CA GLU A 356 13.64 -22.43 9.20
C GLU A 356 15.09 -21.93 9.21
N ASP A 357 16.08 -22.83 9.02
CA ASP A 357 17.50 -22.47 9.03
C ASP A 357 17.87 -21.56 7.86
N VAL A 358 17.15 -21.66 6.74
CA VAL A 358 17.31 -20.78 5.57
C VAL A 358 16.76 -19.38 5.89
N VAL A 359 15.58 -19.31 6.50
CA VAL A 359 14.90 -18.04 6.80
C VAL A 359 15.57 -17.28 7.94
N ALA A 360 15.97 -17.97 9.01
CA ALA A 360 16.60 -17.38 10.18
C ALA A 360 18.04 -16.89 9.92
N GLY A 361 18.67 -17.35 8.83
CA GLY A 361 20.03 -16.93 8.46
C GLY A 361 21.11 -17.25 9.51
N ILE A 362 20.82 -18.20 10.42
CA ILE A 362 21.76 -18.69 11.45
C ILE A 362 22.95 -19.40 10.78
N ARG A 363 22.67 -20.12 9.69
CA ARG A 363 23.69 -20.65 8.78
C ARG A 363 23.72 -19.80 7.53
N THR A 364 24.92 -19.44 7.07
CA THR A 364 25.11 -18.79 5.78
C THR A 364 24.58 -19.71 4.68
N PRO A 365 23.55 -19.28 3.92
CA PRO A 365 23.01 -20.09 2.83
C PRO A 365 24.05 -20.28 1.72
N GLU A 366 24.00 -21.43 1.05
CA GLU A 366 24.90 -21.76 -0.06
C GLU A 366 24.21 -21.50 -1.41
N ASP A 367 24.99 -21.33 -2.48
CA ASP A 367 24.47 -21.21 -3.84
C ASP A 367 23.84 -22.55 -4.32
N LEU A 368 22.83 -22.48 -5.19
CA LEU A 368 22.22 -23.63 -5.86
C LEU A 368 23.25 -24.52 -6.60
N GLU A 369 24.40 -23.98 -7.01
CA GLU A 369 25.50 -24.78 -7.60
C GLU A 369 26.03 -25.87 -6.63
N VAL A 370 25.91 -25.67 -5.32
CA VAL A 370 26.23 -26.70 -4.32
C VAL A 370 25.27 -27.89 -4.42
N MET A 371 23.97 -27.63 -4.60
CA MET A 371 22.97 -28.68 -4.83
C MET A 371 23.29 -29.48 -6.08
N LYS A 372 23.67 -28.82 -7.17
CA LYS A 372 24.07 -29.47 -8.43
C LYS A 372 25.26 -30.42 -8.25
N SER A 373 26.19 -30.07 -7.36
CA SER A 373 27.38 -30.87 -7.07
C SER A 373 27.07 -32.05 -6.16
N CYS A 374 26.25 -31.85 -5.11
CA CYS A 374 25.99 -32.86 -4.09
C CYS A 374 24.81 -33.79 -4.44
N MET A 375 23.81 -33.29 -5.17
CA MET A 375 22.54 -33.98 -5.46
C MET A 375 22.12 -33.73 -6.93
N PRO A 376 22.91 -34.18 -7.92
CA PRO A 376 22.71 -33.82 -9.33
C PRO A 376 21.37 -34.28 -9.92
N GLU A 377 20.86 -35.45 -9.50
CA GLU A 377 19.57 -35.96 -9.98
C GLU A 377 18.40 -35.08 -9.52
N ALA A 378 18.40 -34.70 -8.24
CA ALA A 378 17.38 -33.80 -7.67
C ALA A 378 17.48 -32.39 -8.27
N TYR A 379 18.70 -31.90 -8.57
CA TYR A 379 18.90 -30.61 -9.23
C TYR A 379 18.34 -30.61 -10.66
N LYS A 380 18.57 -31.68 -11.42
CA LYS A 380 18.01 -31.81 -12.77
C LYS A 380 16.47 -31.84 -12.75
N GLU A 381 15.87 -32.60 -11.83
CA GLU A 381 14.41 -32.62 -11.64
C GLU A 381 13.88 -31.22 -11.25
N LEU A 382 14.65 -30.47 -10.45
CA LEU A 382 14.30 -29.11 -10.06
C LEU A 382 14.33 -28.14 -11.24
N GLU A 383 15.37 -28.18 -12.09
CA GLU A 383 15.44 -27.37 -13.33
C GLU A 383 14.25 -27.65 -14.26
N GLU A 384 13.91 -28.92 -14.47
CA GLU A 384 12.76 -29.33 -15.28
C GLU A 384 11.43 -28.83 -14.69
N ASN A 385 11.27 -28.92 -13.37
CA ASN A 385 10.09 -28.42 -12.67
C ASN A 385 9.98 -26.88 -12.73
N CYS A 386 11.10 -26.15 -12.65
CA CYS A 386 11.15 -24.70 -12.78
C CYS A 386 10.67 -24.24 -14.16
N GLU A 387 11.21 -24.84 -15.24
CA GLU A 387 10.77 -24.53 -16.60
C GLU A 387 9.29 -24.85 -16.82
N PHE A 388 8.82 -25.98 -16.28
CA PHE A 388 7.43 -26.38 -16.40
C PHE A 388 6.51 -25.40 -15.67
N LEU A 389 6.89 -24.96 -14.47
CA LEU A 389 6.15 -23.98 -13.69
C LEU A 389 6.08 -22.62 -14.39
N GLU A 390 7.18 -22.11 -14.96
CA GLU A 390 7.14 -20.86 -15.75
C GLU A 390 6.19 -20.99 -16.96
N LYS A 391 6.24 -22.13 -17.67
CA LYS A 391 5.36 -22.39 -18.83
C LYS A 391 3.89 -22.49 -18.45
N HIS A 392 3.59 -23.08 -17.30
CA HIS A 392 2.21 -23.28 -16.81
C HIS A 392 1.60 -22.00 -16.23
N TYR A 393 2.37 -21.27 -15.42
CA TYR A 393 1.91 -20.05 -14.76
C TYR A 393 2.12 -18.79 -15.59
N LYS A 394 2.96 -18.85 -16.63
CA LYS A 394 3.27 -17.73 -17.54
C LYS A 394 3.89 -16.54 -16.80
N ASP A 395 4.71 -16.82 -15.79
CA ASP A 395 5.34 -15.84 -14.94
C ASP A 395 6.56 -16.44 -14.22
N MET A 396 7.44 -15.59 -13.69
CA MET A 396 8.55 -16.00 -12.83
C MET A 396 8.01 -16.49 -11.49
N MET A 397 8.55 -17.62 -11.03
CA MET A 397 8.05 -18.33 -9.86
C MET A 397 9.06 -18.29 -8.70
N ASP A 398 8.55 -18.03 -7.51
CA ASP A 398 9.21 -18.24 -6.21
C ASP A 398 8.80 -19.60 -5.66
N ILE A 399 9.79 -20.46 -5.43
CA ILE A 399 9.64 -21.89 -5.16
C ILE A 399 10.39 -22.27 -3.89
N GLU A 400 9.71 -22.98 -3.00
CA GLU A 400 10.33 -23.67 -1.87
C GLU A 400 10.36 -25.17 -2.15
N PHE A 401 11.51 -25.80 -1.92
CA PHE A 401 11.70 -27.23 -2.14
C PHE A 401 12.54 -27.88 -1.04
N THR A 402 12.40 -29.19 -0.89
CA THR A 402 13.21 -30.02 0.01
C THR A 402 13.65 -31.27 -0.72
N VAL A 403 14.91 -31.63 -0.54
CA VAL A 403 15.46 -32.91 -0.96
C VAL A 403 15.56 -33.80 0.28
N GLN A 404 14.91 -34.96 0.25
CA GLN A 404 14.99 -35.96 1.30
C GLN A 404 15.55 -37.24 0.70
N ASP A 405 16.74 -37.65 1.13
CA ASP A 405 17.45 -38.84 0.63
C ASP A 405 17.48 -38.89 -0.92
N ASN A 406 18.01 -37.82 -1.52
CA ASN A 406 18.09 -37.58 -2.97
C ASN A 406 16.74 -37.45 -3.71
N ARG A 407 15.59 -37.49 -3.03
CA ARG A 407 14.28 -37.26 -3.65
C ARG A 407 13.83 -35.81 -3.49
N LEU A 408 13.52 -35.15 -4.60
CA LEU A 408 12.99 -33.80 -4.62
C LEU A 408 11.49 -33.76 -4.24
N TRP A 409 11.13 -32.74 -3.46
CA TRP A 409 9.76 -32.41 -3.10
C TRP A 409 9.51 -30.91 -3.25
N MET A 410 8.42 -30.57 -3.93
CA MET A 410 7.96 -29.19 -4.13
C MET A 410 7.02 -28.83 -2.99
N LEU A 411 7.39 -27.84 -2.17
CA LEU A 411 6.64 -27.45 -0.98
C LEU A 411 5.72 -26.27 -1.23
N GLN A 412 6.15 -25.35 -2.10
CA GLN A 412 5.40 -24.14 -2.40
C GLN A 412 5.82 -23.61 -3.77
N CYS A 413 4.87 -23.04 -4.49
CA CYS A 413 5.16 -22.14 -5.60
C CYS A 413 4.23 -20.93 -5.52
N ARG A 414 4.70 -19.77 -5.97
CA ARG A 414 3.89 -18.56 -6.17
C ARG A 414 4.55 -17.66 -7.20
N SER A 415 3.81 -16.70 -7.76
CA SER A 415 4.42 -15.63 -8.55
C SER A 415 5.47 -14.92 -7.69
N GLY A 416 6.70 -14.88 -8.17
CA GLY A 416 7.82 -14.32 -7.41
C GLY A 416 7.74 -12.81 -7.32
N LYS A 417 7.83 -12.29 -6.09
CA LYS A 417 7.98 -10.85 -5.84
C LYS A 417 9.33 -10.39 -6.38
N ARG A 418 9.33 -9.23 -7.04
CA ARG A 418 10.45 -8.72 -7.83
C ARG A 418 10.50 -7.21 -7.77
N THR A 419 11.61 -6.65 -8.20
CA THR A 419 11.83 -5.20 -8.26
C THR A 419 11.25 -4.63 -9.55
N GLY A 420 11.19 -3.30 -9.64
CA GLY A 420 10.84 -2.57 -10.87
C GLY A 420 11.61 -3.03 -12.10
N LYS A 421 12.94 -3.09 -11.94
CA LYS A 421 13.87 -3.55 -12.99
C LYS A 421 13.63 -5.01 -13.35
N GLY A 422 13.48 -5.87 -12.34
CA GLY A 422 13.19 -7.28 -12.55
C GLY A 422 11.87 -7.51 -13.28
N ALA A 423 10.79 -6.80 -12.90
CA ALA A 423 9.49 -6.92 -13.53
C ALA A 423 9.51 -6.58 -15.02
N VAL A 424 10.08 -5.43 -15.38
CA VAL A 424 10.15 -4.97 -16.78
C VAL A 424 10.99 -5.93 -17.61
N LYS A 425 12.18 -6.31 -17.13
CA LYS A 425 13.05 -7.23 -17.86
C LYS A 425 12.41 -8.60 -18.07
N ILE A 426 11.80 -9.18 -17.03
CA ILE A 426 11.13 -10.48 -17.14
C ILE A 426 9.96 -10.41 -18.13
N ALA A 427 9.15 -9.35 -18.07
CA ALA A 427 8.03 -9.17 -18.99
C ALA A 427 8.51 -9.07 -20.45
N VAL A 428 9.58 -8.32 -20.71
CA VAL A 428 10.17 -8.20 -22.06
C VAL A 428 10.77 -9.51 -22.55
N ASP A 429 11.56 -10.18 -21.71
CA ASP A 429 12.19 -11.47 -22.04
C ASP A 429 11.12 -12.53 -22.35
N MET A 430 10.06 -12.64 -21.55
CA MET A 430 8.99 -13.62 -21.77
C MET A 430 8.17 -13.37 -23.05
N VAL A 431 8.05 -12.12 -23.51
CA VAL A 431 7.47 -11.80 -24.83
C VAL A 431 8.41 -12.24 -25.95
N ASN A 432 9.70 -11.93 -25.82
CA ASN A 432 10.72 -12.30 -26.81
C ASN A 432 10.88 -13.83 -26.94
N GLU A 433 10.71 -14.56 -25.83
CA GLU A 433 10.70 -16.02 -25.76
C GLU A 433 9.39 -16.63 -26.32
N GLY A 434 8.38 -15.82 -26.63
CA GLY A 434 7.06 -16.28 -27.08
C GLY A 434 6.25 -16.99 -25.98
N LEU A 435 6.60 -16.79 -24.71
CA LEU A 435 5.92 -17.39 -23.57
C LEU A 435 4.58 -16.70 -23.29
N VAL A 436 4.56 -15.38 -23.43
CA VAL A 436 3.40 -14.50 -23.20
C VAL A 436 3.23 -13.51 -24.35
N ASP A 437 2.01 -13.00 -24.54
CA ASP A 437 1.76 -11.90 -25.47
C ASP A 437 1.94 -10.53 -24.78
N ILE A 438 1.97 -9.47 -25.59
CA ILE A 438 2.17 -8.10 -25.09
C ILE A 438 1.08 -7.70 -24.07
N ARG A 439 -0.18 -8.09 -24.30
CA ARG A 439 -1.30 -7.79 -23.38
C ARG A 439 -1.10 -8.42 -22.00
N SER A 440 -0.60 -9.66 -21.96
CA SER A 440 -0.26 -10.32 -20.70
C SER A 440 0.95 -9.67 -20.04
N ALA A 441 1.98 -9.30 -20.81
CA ALA A 441 3.17 -8.64 -20.30
C ALA A 441 2.87 -7.31 -19.57
N ILE A 442 1.95 -6.50 -20.10
CA ILE A 442 1.48 -5.26 -19.44
C ILE A 442 0.91 -5.52 -18.04
N LYS A 443 0.30 -6.69 -17.81
CA LYS A 443 -0.27 -7.09 -16.51
C LYS A 443 0.76 -7.67 -15.55
N MET A 444 1.95 -8.04 -16.03
CA MET A 444 3.04 -8.56 -15.18
C MET A 444 3.75 -7.46 -14.40
N VAL A 445 3.69 -6.22 -14.85
CA VAL A 445 4.35 -5.07 -14.21
C VAL A 445 3.31 -4.27 -13.43
N GLU A 446 3.26 -4.44 -12.10
CA GLU A 446 2.46 -3.59 -11.21
C GLU A 446 2.88 -2.09 -11.30
N PRO A 447 1.97 -1.12 -11.15
CA PRO A 447 2.32 0.31 -11.18
C PRO A 447 3.42 0.72 -10.18
N GLN A 448 3.47 0.08 -9.01
CA GLN A 448 4.50 0.30 -7.99
C GLN A 448 5.89 -0.13 -8.49
N HIS A 449 5.99 -1.13 -9.36
CA HIS A 449 7.27 -1.51 -9.98
C HIS A 449 7.84 -0.37 -10.83
N LEU A 450 6.97 0.39 -11.51
CA LEU A 450 7.42 1.52 -12.32
C LEU A 450 7.85 2.71 -11.46
N ASP A 451 7.17 2.94 -10.33
CA ASP A 451 7.59 3.95 -9.34
C ASP A 451 9.01 3.68 -8.81
N GLN A 452 9.36 2.41 -8.60
CA GLN A 452 10.73 2.03 -8.20
C GLN A 452 11.80 2.41 -9.21
N LEU A 453 11.49 2.30 -10.51
CA LEU A 453 12.39 2.72 -11.58
C LEU A 453 12.54 4.25 -11.65
N LEU A 454 11.62 4.97 -11.02
CA LEU A 454 11.63 6.42 -10.88
C LEU A 454 12.26 6.87 -9.55
N HIS A 455 12.70 5.95 -8.69
CA HIS A 455 13.42 6.29 -7.47
C HIS A 455 14.83 6.82 -7.76
N PRO A 456 15.34 7.74 -6.92
CA PRO A 456 16.68 8.27 -7.09
C PRO A 456 17.77 7.19 -7.00
N GLN A 457 18.83 7.37 -7.78
CA GLN A 457 20.06 6.58 -7.70
C GLN A 457 21.16 7.44 -7.07
N PHE A 458 22.31 6.87 -6.72
CA PHE A 458 23.46 7.72 -6.39
C PHE A 458 24.05 8.33 -7.66
N GLU A 459 24.47 9.60 -7.56
CA GLU A 459 24.93 10.39 -8.71
C GLU A 459 26.20 9.83 -9.35
N ASP A 460 27.20 9.47 -8.53
CA ASP A 460 28.40 8.77 -8.98
C ASP A 460 28.92 7.83 -7.88
N PRO A 461 28.75 6.50 -8.04
CA PRO A 461 29.25 5.50 -7.11
C PRO A 461 30.76 5.55 -6.83
N SER A 462 31.55 6.17 -7.71
CA SER A 462 32.99 6.27 -7.52
C SER A 462 33.40 7.33 -6.49
N THR A 463 32.54 8.34 -6.25
CA THR A 463 32.83 9.48 -5.36
C THR A 463 32.80 9.16 -3.87
N TYR A 464 32.06 8.11 -3.48
CA TYR A 464 31.90 7.73 -2.07
C TYR A 464 32.67 6.47 -1.69
N LYS A 465 33.53 5.92 -2.57
CA LYS A 465 34.29 4.69 -2.29
C LYS A 465 35.09 4.74 -0.99
N ASP A 466 35.70 5.87 -0.67
CA ASP A 466 36.48 6.06 0.55
C ASP A 466 35.61 6.17 1.83
N GLN A 467 34.30 6.34 1.66
CA GLN A 467 33.32 6.50 2.72
C GLN A 467 32.51 5.21 2.96
N VAL A 468 32.74 4.15 2.17
CA VAL A 468 32.17 2.83 2.40
C VAL A 468 32.77 2.25 3.68
N ILE A 469 31.91 1.93 4.64
CA ILE A 469 32.31 1.40 5.96
C ILE A 469 32.09 -0.10 6.08
N ALA A 470 31.13 -0.66 5.34
CA ALA A 470 30.85 -2.09 5.29
C ALA A 470 30.19 -2.46 3.97
N ILE A 471 30.17 -3.76 3.65
CA ILE A 471 29.45 -4.31 2.50
C ILE A 471 28.64 -5.51 2.98
N GLY A 472 27.32 -5.44 2.81
CA GLY A 472 26.40 -6.54 3.03
C GLY A 472 25.90 -7.13 1.71
N LEU A 473 24.83 -7.91 1.78
CA LEU A 473 24.12 -8.45 0.63
C LEU A 473 23.18 -7.38 0.03
N PRO A 474 23.16 -7.21 -1.32
CA PRO A 474 22.27 -6.27 -2.02
C PRO A 474 20.82 -6.77 -2.06
N ALA A 475 20.17 -6.80 -0.90
CA ALA A 475 18.88 -7.43 -0.68
C ALA A 475 17.73 -6.81 -1.49
N SER A 476 17.67 -5.49 -1.55
CA SER A 476 16.68 -4.76 -2.35
C SER A 476 17.34 -3.50 -2.95
N PRO A 477 17.29 -3.32 -4.28
CA PRO A 477 17.98 -2.23 -4.96
C PRO A 477 17.40 -0.86 -4.60
N GLY A 478 18.21 0.18 -4.82
CA GLY A 478 17.85 1.57 -4.56
C GLY A 478 18.94 2.32 -3.80
N ALA A 479 18.83 3.65 -3.80
CA ALA A 479 19.69 4.52 -3.02
C ALA A 479 18.88 5.14 -1.88
N ALA A 480 19.28 4.88 -0.64
CA ALA A 480 18.64 5.49 0.53
C ALA A 480 19.62 6.38 1.27
N VAL A 481 19.12 7.53 1.73
CA VAL A 481 19.90 8.50 2.52
C VAL A 481 19.02 9.00 3.64
N GLY A 482 19.44 8.80 4.88
CA GLY A 482 18.64 9.15 6.06
C GLY A 482 19.45 9.11 7.35
N GLN A 483 18.78 9.42 8.45
CA GLN A 483 19.35 9.37 9.79
C GLN A 483 19.11 7.98 10.42
N VAL A 484 20.09 7.46 11.14
CA VAL A 484 20.04 6.12 11.73
C VAL A 484 19.07 6.06 12.92
N VAL A 485 18.24 5.03 12.96
CA VAL A 485 17.36 4.66 14.09
C VAL A 485 17.41 3.14 14.32
N PHE A 486 17.18 2.70 15.57
CA PHE A 486 17.37 1.29 15.98
C PHE A 486 16.08 0.54 16.31
N THR A 487 14.94 1.23 16.34
CA THR A 487 13.63 0.63 16.60
C THR A 487 12.62 1.03 15.52
N ALA A 488 11.63 0.17 15.29
CA ALA A 488 10.57 0.45 14.33
C ALA A 488 9.68 1.63 14.74
N ASP A 489 9.44 1.80 16.05
CA ASP A 489 8.65 2.90 16.59
C ASP A 489 9.36 4.26 16.38
N ASP A 490 10.68 4.32 16.62
CA ASP A 490 11.48 5.53 16.37
C ASP A 490 11.45 5.90 14.87
N ALA A 491 11.49 4.90 13.98
CA ALA A 491 11.38 5.12 12.53
C ALA A 491 10.02 5.72 12.13
N GLU A 492 8.91 5.25 12.71
CA GLU A 492 7.57 5.81 12.48
C GLU A 492 7.45 7.24 13.03
N GLU A 493 7.95 7.49 14.25
CA GLU A 493 7.90 8.81 14.87
C GLU A 493 8.69 9.83 14.05
N TRP A 494 9.91 9.50 13.63
CA TRP A 494 10.76 10.40 12.88
C TRP A 494 10.24 10.64 11.47
N HIS A 495 9.63 9.63 10.85
CA HIS A 495 8.94 9.79 9.57
C HIS A 495 7.75 10.74 9.70
N ALA A 496 6.95 10.64 10.77
CA ALA A 496 5.85 11.55 11.05
C ALA A 496 6.31 13.01 11.26
N GLN A 497 7.55 13.22 11.71
CA GLN A 497 8.21 14.53 11.79
C GLN A 497 8.79 15.02 10.44
N GLY A 498 8.64 14.25 9.36
CA GLY A 498 9.17 14.57 8.03
C GLY A 498 10.66 14.28 7.85
N LYS A 499 11.30 13.52 8.75
CA LYS A 499 12.71 13.12 8.62
C LYS A 499 12.83 11.89 7.72
N ARG A 500 13.97 11.79 7.02
CA ARG A 500 14.39 10.57 6.31
C ARG A 500 15.19 9.69 7.26
N VAL A 501 14.84 8.42 7.37
CA VAL A 501 15.43 7.51 8.36
C VAL A 501 15.98 6.22 7.74
N ILE A 502 17.04 5.67 8.34
CA ILE A 502 17.62 4.37 8.03
C ILE A 502 17.41 3.48 9.25
N LEU A 503 16.63 2.42 9.10
CA LEU A 503 16.38 1.46 10.17
C LEU A 503 17.51 0.43 10.22
N VAL A 504 18.24 0.38 11.34
CA VAL A 504 19.35 -0.56 11.57
C VAL A 504 18.94 -1.58 12.65
N ARG A 505 18.98 -2.87 12.32
CA ARG A 505 18.60 -3.96 13.24
C ARG A 505 19.60 -5.13 13.14
N ASN A 506 19.65 -6.00 14.14
CA ASN A 506 20.36 -7.28 13.97
C ASN A 506 19.67 -8.15 12.91
N GLU A 507 18.36 -8.29 13.03
CA GLU A 507 17.43 -8.89 12.07
C GLU A 507 16.07 -8.19 12.22
N THR A 508 15.22 -8.23 11.19
CA THR A 508 13.86 -7.69 11.28
C THR A 508 12.87 -8.81 11.55
N SER A 509 11.87 -8.53 12.37
CA SER A 509 10.74 -9.43 12.61
C SER A 509 9.44 -8.85 12.00
N PRO A 510 8.34 -9.62 12.01
CA PRO A 510 7.03 -9.14 11.58
C PRO A 510 6.48 -7.98 12.43
N GLU A 511 7.07 -7.70 13.59
CA GLU A 511 6.72 -6.57 14.46
C GLU A 511 7.29 -5.26 13.92
N ASP A 512 8.38 -5.32 13.15
CA ASP A 512 9.10 -4.15 12.63
C ASP A 512 8.46 -3.55 11.36
N VAL A 513 7.43 -4.18 10.79
CA VAL A 513 6.82 -3.84 9.48
C VAL A 513 6.44 -2.36 9.38
N GLY A 514 5.93 -1.78 10.46
CA GLY A 514 5.56 -0.37 10.50
C GLY A 514 6.75 0.57 10.28
N GLY A 515 7.81 0.39 11.06
CA GLY A 515 9.05 1.16 10.93
C GLY A 515 9.81 0.88 9.65
N MET A 516 9.81 -0.37 9.16
CA MET A 516 10.38 -0.72 7.86
C MET A 516 9.69 0.03 6.71
N HIS A 517 8.37 0.25 6.81
CA HIS A 517 7.61 1.02 5.83
C HIS A 517 7.89 2.53 5.96
N ALA A 518 8.08 3.04 7.17
CA ALA A 518 8.42 4.45 7.41
C ALA A 518 9.86 4.80 6.94
N ALA A 519 10.78 3.83 7.02
CA ALA A 519 12.18 4.05 6.72
C ALA A 519 12.47 4.28 5.23
N THR A 520 13.45 5.12 4.94
CA THR A 520 13.98 5.34 3.58
C THR A 520 14.84 4.16 3.13
N GLY A 521 15.53 3.49 4.06
CA GLY A 521 16.29 2.27 3.81
C GLY A 521 16.46 1.41 5.06
N ILE A 522 16.83 0.14 4.86
CA ILE A 522 16.93 -0.87 5.93
C ILE A 522 18.31 -1.53 5.87
N LEU A 523 18.99 -1.61 7.01
CA LEU A 523 20.27 -2.31 7.18
C LEU A 523 20.14 -3.40 8.26
N THR A 524 20.54 -4.63 7.94
CA THR A 524 20.55 -5.75 8.90
C THR A 524 21.91 -6.43 9.02
N ALA A 525 22.25 -6.85 10.25
CA ALA A 525 23.51 -7.54 10.53
C ALA A 525 23.50 -9.00 10.05
N ARG A 526 22.34 -9.66 10.17
CA ARG A 526 22.09 -11.04 9.77
C ARG A 526 21.04 -11.11 8.65
N GLY A 527 20.88 -12.29 8.06
CA GLY A 527 19.85 -12.57 7.05
C GLY A 527 20.34 -12.56 5.61
N GLY A 528 20.00 -13.62 4.87
CA GLY A 528 20.33 -13.79 3.44
C GLY A 528 19.45 -12.98 2.50
N MET A 529 19.56 -13.27 1.19
CA MET A 529 18.76 -12.62 0.16
C MET A 529 17.27 -12.99 0.26
N THR A 530 16.95 -14.05 0.98
CA THR A 530 15.59 -14.56 1.25
C THR A 530 15.06 -14.20 2.64
N SER A 531 15.81 -13.42 3.42
CA SER A 531 15.43 -13.01 4.78
C SER A 531 14.16 -12.14 4.82
N HIS A 532 13.55 -12.04 6.01
CA HIS A 532 12.36 -11.21 6.23
C HIS A 532 12.54 -9.78 5.71
N ALA A 533 13.65 -9.12 6.09
CA ALA A 533 13.98 -7.76 5.65
C ALA A 533 14.03 -7.67 4.13
N ALA A 534 14.74 -8.61 3.49
CA ALA A 534 14.97 -8.61 2.05
C ALA A 534 13.67 -8.79 1.26
N VAL A 535 12.80 -9.73 1.66
CA VAL A 535 11.54 -10.03 0.97
C VAL A 535 10.56 -8.87 1.11
N VAL A 536 10.42 -8.30 2.32
CA VAL A 536 9.50 -7.20 2.58
C VAL A 536 9.97 -5.91 1.89
N ALA A 537 11.26 -5.57 2.00
CA ALA A 537 11.83 -4.39 1.37
C ALA A 537 11.70 -4.42 -0.16
N ARG A 538 11.93 -5.58 -0.81
CA ARG A 538 11.68 -5.75 -2.25
C ARG A 538 10.22 -5.55 -2.62
N GLY A 539 9.30 -6.05 -1.78
CA GLY A 539 7.86 -5.88 -1.99
C GLY A 539 7.44 -4.40 -2.02
N TRP A 540 8.10 -3.54 -1.25
CA TRP A 540 7.85 -2.10 -1.22
C TRP A 540 8.79 -1.28 -2.08
N GLY A 541 9.81 -1.89 -2.69
CA GLY A 541 10.81 -1.16 -3.45
C GLY A 541 11.75 -0.29 -2.61
N LYS A 542 11.88 -0.59 -1.32
CA LYS A 542 12.77 0.15 -0.43
C LYS A 542 14.18 -0.41 -0.52
N CYS A 543 15.18 0.47 -0.46
CA CYS A 543 16.57 0.08 -0.40
C CYS A 543 16.83 -0.78 0.85
N CYS A 544 17.43 -1.96 0.65
CA CYS A 544 17.80 -2.83 1.77
C CYS A 544 19.16 -3.47 1.52
N VAL A 545 20.01 -3.41 2.55
CA VAL A 545 21.27 -4.15 2.66
C VAL A 545 21.11 -5.13 3.82
N SER A 546 21.25 -6.43 3.56
CA SER A 546 21.09 -7.46 4.60
C SER A 546 22.35 -8.27 4.85
N GLY A 547 22.41 -9.01 5.96
CA GLY A 547 23.53 -9.91 6.23
C GLY A 547 24.89 -9.22 6.32
N CYS A 548 24.92 -7.96 6.77
CA CYS A 548 26.14 -7.19 6.91
C CYS A 548 26.90 -7.61 8.19
N SER A 549 27.59 -8.76 8.14
CA SER A 549 28.24 -9.39 9.31
C SER A 549 29.27 -8.53 10.05
N ASP A 550 29.76 -7.48 9.40
CA ASP A 550 30.73 -6.54 9.97
C ASP A 550 30.12 -5.59 11.01
N ILE A 551 28.78 -5.45 11.03
CA ILE A 551 28.09 -4.56 11.96
C ILE A 551 27.71 -5.28 13.25
N ARG A 552 27.88 -4.59 14.38
CA ARG A 552 27.37 -5.03 15.69
C ARG A 552 26.41 -3.99 16.23
N VAL A 553 25.13 -4.35 16.31
CA VAL A 553 24.08 -3.46 16.79
C VAL A 553 23.95 -3.58 18.31
N ASN A 554 23.97 -2.44 19.00
CA ASN A 554 23.69 -2.35 20.43
C ASN A 554 22.41 -1.54 20.64
N ASP A 555 21.28 -2.25 20.78
CA ASP A 555 19.96 -1.65 20.97
C ASP A 555 19.87 -0.83 22.27
N ALA A 556 20.59 -1.21 23.32
CA ALA A 556 20.53 -0.53 24.63
C ALA A 556 21.23 0.83 24.62
N GLU A 557 22.35 0.94 23.90
CA GLU A 557 23.11 2.17 23.76
C GLU A 557 22.69 2.99 22.54
N LYS A 558 21.79 2.46 21.69
CA LYS A 558 21.36 3.06 20.42
C LYS A 558 22.55 3.45 19.53
N VAL A 559 23.45 2.49 19.34
CA VAL A 559 24.62 2.60 18.45
C VAL A 559 24.82 1.31 17.66
N PHE A 560 25.46 1.39 16.49
CA PHE A 560 26.11 0.23 15.88
C PHE A 560 27.59 0.49 15.63
N VAL A 561 28.37 -0.59 15.66
CA VAL A 561 29.82 -0.56 15.52
C VAL A 561 30.22 -1.32 14.26
N VAL A 562 31.13 -0.75 13.49
CA VAL A 562 31.76 -1.38 12.31
C VAL A 562 33.27 -1.17 12.42
N GLY A 563 34.01 -2.24 12.71
CA GLY A 563 35.43 -2.14 13.03
C GLY A 563 35.67 -1.24 14.25
N ASP A 564 36.33 -0.10 14.05
CA ASP A 564 36.61 0.93 15.06
C ASP A 564 35.63 2.11 15.03
N LYS A 565 34.70 2.15 14.07
CA LYS A 565 33.72 3.24 13.92
C LYS A 565 32.46 2.95 14.70
N VAL A 566 32.01 3.94 15.47
CA VAL A 566 30.74 3.92 16.20
C VAL A 566 29.80 4.93 15.55
N ILE A 567 28.60 4.48 15.17
CA ILE A 567 27.57 5.33 14.56
C ILE A 567 26.38 5.36 15.52
N ALA A 568 26.02 6.57 15.97
CA ALA A 568 24.92 6.81 16.90
C ALA A 568 23.58 7.11 16.21
N GLU A 569 22.50 7.02 16.99
CA GLU A 569 21.16 7.43 16.54
C GLU A 569 21.16 8.89 16.07
N GLY A 570 20.53 9.14 14.92
CA GLY A 570 20.44 10.46 14.31
C GLY A 570 21.58 10.82 13.36
N GLU A 571 22.66 10.04 13.31
CA GLU A 571 23.72 10.25 12.33
C GLU A 571 23.29 9.89 10.92
N TRP A 572 23.86 10.58 9.93
CA TRP A 572 23.54 10.35 8.52
C TRP A 572 24.26 9.12 7.98
N LEU A 573 23.48 8.26 7.33
CA LEU A 573 23.96 7.07 6.65
C LEU A 573 23.31 6.99 5.26
N SER A 574 24.08 6.49 4.30
CA SER A 574 23.62 6.19 2.96
C SER A 574 23.77 4.70 2.68
N LEU A 575 22.76 4.09 2.05
CA LEU A 575 22.75 2.69 1.68
C LEU A 575 22.62 2.56 0.17
N ASN A 576 23.47 1.73 -0.44
CA ASN A 576 23.32 1.28 -1.80
C ASN A 576 22.82 -0.17 -1.82
N GLY A 577 21.51 -0.32 -1.94
CA GLY A 577 20.86 -1.62 -1.97
C GLY A 577 21.15 -2.44 -3.23
N SER A 578 21.76 -1.82 -4.27
CA SER A 578 22.14 -2.49 -5.51
C SER A 578 23.52 -3.15 -5.42
N THR A 579 24.43 -2.58 -4.63
CA THR A 579 25.82 -3.08 -4.45
C THR A 579 26.04 -3.70 -3.08
N GLY A 580 25.16 -3.44 -2.11
CA GLY A 580 25.32 -3.87 -0.73
C GLY A 580 26.18 -2.91 0.11
N GLU A 581 26.60 -1.77 -0.45
CA GLU A 581 27.51 -0.84 0.23
C GLU A 581 26.79 -0.03 1.33
N VAL A 582 27.41 0.04 2.51
CA VAL A 582 27.03 0.89 3.63
C VAL A 582 27.98 2.07 3.66
N ILE A 583 27.46 3.28 3.48
CA ILE A 583 28.25 4.48 3.19
C ILE A 583 28.01 5.52 4.28
N LEU A 584 29.09 6.02 4.89
CA LEU A 584 29.00 7.04 5.92
C LEU A 584 28.55 8.38 5.33
N GLY A 585 27.68 9.10 6.05
CA GLY A 585 27.26 10.45 5.68
C GLY A 585 26.13 10.50 4.64
N LYS A 586 25.90 11.71 4.12
CA LYS A 586 24.80 12.04 3.22
C LYS A 586 25.30 12.17 1.78
N GLN A 587 25.09 11.13 0.96
CA GLN A 587 25.49 11.15 -0.45
C GLN A 587 24.47 11.84 -1.35
N SER A 588 24.94 12.36 -2.49
CA SER A 588 24.11 12.98 -3.53
C SER A 588 23.33 11.95 -4.34
N LEU A 589 22.08 12.27 -4.65
CA LEU A 589 21.19 11.42 -5.44
C LEU A 589 20.97 12.05 -6.82
N SER A 590 20.99 11.22 -7.86
CA SER A 590 20.66 11.57 -9.24
C SER A 590 19.26 11.07 -9.63
N PRO A 591 18.61 11.75 -10.60
CA PRO A 591 17.41 11.21 -11.24
C PRO A 591 17.76 9.91 -11.98
N PRO A 592 16.83 8.93 -12.02
CA PRO A 592 17.09 7.61 -12.58
C PRO A 592 17.30 7.67 -14.10
N ALA A 593 18.16 6.78 -14.60
CA ALA A 593 18.34 6.53 -16.02
C ALA A 593 17.28 5.52 -16.51
N LEU A 594 16.60 5.87 -17.62
CA LEU A 594 15.67 4.96 -18.31
C LEU A 594 16.47 3.82 -18.96
N SER A 595 16.06 2.56 -18.74
CA SER A 595 16.64 1.40 -19.43
C SER A 595 16.01 1.17 -20.81
N ASP A 596 16.74 0.52 -21.72
CA ASP A 596 16.24 0.17 -23.07
C ASP A 596 15.00 -0.73 -23.02
N ASP A 597 14.97 -1.69 -22.08
CA ASP A 597 13.81 -2.56 -21.84
C ASP A 597 12.58 -1.77 -21.40
N LEU A 598 12.76 -0.72 -20.59
CA LEU A 598 11.65 0.15 -20.17
C LEU A 598 11.11 0.95 -21.36
N GLY A 599 11.97 1.44 -22.24
CA GLY A 599 11.53 2.09 -23.48
C GLY A 599 10.65 1.17 -24.34
N THR A 600 11.09 -0.08 -24.52
CA THR A 600 10.33 -1.12 -25.25
C THR A 600 9.00 -1.42 -24.57
N PHE A 601 9.01 -1.70 -23.27
CA PHE A 601 7.79 -1.99 -22.50
C PHE A 601 6.79 -0.83 -22.52
N MET A 602 7.26 0.42 -22.36
CA MET A 602 6.39 1.59 -22.39
C MET A 602 5.83 1.89 -23.78
N SER A 603 6.51 1.47 -24.86
CA SER A 603 5.97 1.54 -26.22
C SER A 603 4.73 0.63 -26.38
N TRP A 604 4.77 -0.57 -25.82
CA TRP A 604 3.62 -1.48 -25.79
C TRP A 604 2.45 -0.91 -24.99
N ALA A 605 2.73 -0.28 -23.85
CA ALA A 605 1.70 0.38 -23.05
C ALA A 605 1.01 1.50 -23.85
N ASP A 606 1.79 2.28 -24.63
CA ASP A 606 1.24 3.32 -25.49
C ASP A 606 0.42 2.80 -26.67
N GLU A 607 0.78 1.65 -27.24
CA GLU A 607 0.01 1.01 -28.32
C GLU A 607 -1.36 0.50 -27.85
N ILE A 608 -1.44 0.02 -26.61
CA ILE A 608 -2.67 -0.59 -26.06
C ILE A 608 -3.63 0.45 -25.49
N ARG A 609 -3.12 1.50 -24.82
CA ARG A 609 -3.98 2.45 -24.10
C ARG A 609 -4.84 3.29 -25.07
N HIS A 610 -6.05 3.60 -24.62
CA HIS A 610 -6.93 4.54 -25.32
C HIS A 610 -6.87 5.96 -24.74
N LEU A 611 -6.75 6.09 -23.41
CA LEU A 611 -6.59 7.38 -22.75
C LEU A 611 -5.28 8.04 -23.16
N LYS A 612 -5.35 9.35 -23.48
CA LYS A 612 -4.13 10.16 -23.55
C LYS A 612 -3.62 10.48 -22.15
N VAL A 613 -2.31 10.62 -22.02
CA VAL A 613 -1.68 11.02 -20.76
C VAL A 613 -1.00 12.36 -20.97
N MET A 614 -1.54 13.38 -20.30
CA MET A 614 -1.01 14.74 -20.26
C MET A 614 -0.24 14.96 -18.96
N ALA A 615 0.42 16.11 -18.84
CA ALA A 615 1.11 16.50 -17.61
C ALA A 615 0.54 17.76 -16.96
N ASN A 616 0.69 17.84 -15.64
CA ASN A 616 0.52 19.05 -14.86
C ASN A 616 1.92 19.66 -14.70
N ALA A 617 2.21 20.73 -15.43
CA ALA A 617 3.53 21.34 -15.50
C ALA A 617 3.41 22.85 -15.65
N ASP A 618 4.11 23.57 -14.79
CA ASP A 618 3.96 25.02 -14.62
C ASP A 618 5.21 25.79 -15.06
N SER A 619 6.32 25.09 -15.32
CA SER A 619 7.60 25.62 -15.80
C SER A 619 8.06 24.98 -17.12
N PRO A 620 8.94 25.63 -17.90
CA PRO A 620 9.56 25.02 -19.09
C PRO A 620 10.32 23.73 -18.76
N GLU A 621 11.03 23.68 -17.64
CA GLU A 621 11.82 22.53 -17.20
C GLU A 621 10.92 21.32 -16.88
N ASP A 622 9.82 21.55 -16.18
CA ASP A 622 8.82 20.52 -15.90
C ASP A 622 8.15 20.03 -17.18
N ALA A 623 7.86 20.93 -18.12
CA ALA A 623 7.30 20.57 -19.42
C ALA A 623 8.27 19.66 -20.21
N VAL A 624 9.56 20.00 -20.29
CA VAL A 624 10.56 19.14 -20.92
C VAL A 624 10.64 17.77 -20.24
N THR A 625 10.63 17.75 -18.90
CA THR A 625 10.68 16.51 -18.11
C THR A 625 9.46 15.63 -18.36
N ALA A 626 8.26 16.23 -18.34
CA ALA A 626 7.01 15.55 -18.64
C ALA A 626 7.01 14.95 -20.05
N ARG A 627 7.47 15.72 -21.05
CA ARG A 627 7.57 15.25 -22.44
C ARG A 627 8.53 14.08 -22.58
N LYS A 628 9.70 14.13 -21.90
CA LYS A 628 10.65 13.01 -21.85
C LYS A 628 10.04 11.75 -21.25
N ASN A 629 9.15 11.90 -20.27
CA ASN A 629 8.41 10.80 -19.65
C ASN A 629 7.20 10.30 -20.49
N GLY A 630 6.99 10.86 -21.68
CA GLY A 630 5.96 10.45 -22.63
C GLY A 630 4.63 11.19 -22.51
N ALA A 631 4.60 12.37 -21.88
CA ALA A 631 3.40 13.20 -21.86
C ALA A 631 3.03 13.68 -23.27
N GLN A 632 1.75 13.63 -23.59
CA GLN A 632 1.19 14.01 -24.91
C GLN A 632 0.67 15.46 -24.94
N GLY A 633 1.13 16.29 -24.00
CA GLY A 633 0.72 17.67 -23.80
C GLY A 633 0.64 18.03 -22.32
N ILE A 634 0.22 19.26 -22.04
CA ILE A 634 -0.04 19.77 -20.69
C ILE A 634 -1.55 19.87 -20.50
N GLY A 635 -2.10 19.17 -19.51
CA GLY A 635 -3.51 19.21 -19.16
C GLY A 635 -3.84 20.23 -18.07
N LEU A 636 -2.81 20.71 -17.36
CA LEU A 636 -2.92 21.80 -16.39
C LEU A 636 -1.58 22.53 -16.25
N CYS A 637 -1.56 23.79 -16.64
CA CYS A 637 -0.52 24.76 -16.33
C CYS A 637 -1.12 25.82 -15.39
N ARG A 638 -0.64 25.86 -14.15
CA ARG A 638 -1.08 26.77 -13.09
C ARG A 638 -0.34 28.09 -13.20
N THR A 639 -1.07 29.16 -13.41
CA THR A 639 -0.48 30.49 -13.61
C THR A 639 -0.02 31.13 -12.31
N GLU A 640 -0.62 30.74 -11.18
CA GLU A 640 -0.24 31.21 -9.85
C GLU A 640 1.21 30.86 -9.47
N HIS A 641 1.66 29.65 -9.81
CA HIS A 641 3.04 29.19 -9.54
C HIS A 641 4.09 30.01 -10.28
N MET A 642 3.74 30.58 -11.44
CA MET A 642 4.63 31.46 -12.20
C MET A 642 4.94 32.76 -11.46
N PHE A 643 4.05 33.21 -10.58
CA PHE A 643 4.27 34.42 -9.79
C PHE A 643 5.16 34.18 -8.57
N PHE A 644 5.22 32.94 -8.07
CA PHE A 644 6.07 32.57 -6.92
C PHE A 644 7.53 32.30 -7.30
N ALA A 645 7.89 32.34 -8.58
CA ALA A 645 9.24 32.00 -9.06
C ALA A 645 10.34 32.95 -8.58
N SER A 646 9.99 34.19 -8.17
CA SER A 646 10.97 35.18 -7.68
C SER A 646 10.28 36.28 -6.89
N ASP A 647 10.99 36.90 -5.94
CA ASP A 647 10.48 38.01 -5.14
C ASP A 647 9.96 39.18 -5.98
N GLU A 648 10.60 39.51 -7.12
CA GLU A 648 10.16 40.59 -8.00
C GLU A 648 8.74 40.36 -8.57
N ARG A 649 8.42 39.11 -8.90
CA ARG A 649 7.10 38.72 -9.42
C ARG A 649 6.05 38.75 -8.34
N ILE A 650 6.39 38.25 -7.14
CA ILE A 650 5.53 38.33 -5.95
C ILE A 650 5.21 39.79 -5.63
N LYS A 651 6.21 40.68 -5.64
CA LYS A 651 6.03 42.12 -5.44
C LYS A 651 5.08 42.75 -6.46
N ALA A 652 5.22 42.39 -7.74
CA ALA A 652 4.31 42.88 -8.78
C ALA A 652 2.86 42.41 -8.56
N VAL A 653 2.65 41.17 -8.08
CA VAL A 653 1.33 40.67 -7.68
C VAL A 653 0.82 41.42 -6.43
N ARG A 654 1.65 41.64 -5.42
CA ARG A 654 1.27 42.40 -4.21
C ARG A 654 0.86 43.84 -4.55
N MET A 655 1.58 44.50 -5.46
CA MET A 655 1.19 45.82 -5.98
C MET A 655 -0.19 45.80 -6.63
N MET A 656 -0.49 44.76 -7.43
CA MET A 656 -1.79 44.58 -8.05
C MET A 656 -2.91 44.32 -7.02
N ILE A 657 -2.64 43.53 -5.98
CA ILE A 657 -3.61 43.25 -4.89
C ILE A 657 -3.93 44.52 -4.10
N MET A 658 -2.89 45.30 -3.80
CA MET A 658 -2.98 46.54 -3.02
C MET A 658 -3.59 47.70 -3.83
N ALA A 659 -3.55 47.65 -5.16
CA ALA A 659 -4.12 48.67 -6.03
C ALA A 659 -5.61 48.96 -5.75
N VAL A 660 -5.88 50.23 -5.40
CA VAL A 660 -7.22 50.73 -5.07
C VAL A 660 -7.95 51.15 -6.33
N THR A 661 -7.26 51.79 -7.28
CA THR A 661 -7.86 52.25 -8.53
C THR A 661 -7.60 51.28 -9.70
N PRO A 662 -8.48 51.25 -10.71
CA PRO A 662 -8.25 50.46 -11.92
C PRO A 662 -6.94 50.82 -12.64
N GLU A 663 -6.52 52.09 -12.61
CA GLU A 663 -5.28 52.56 -13.25
C GLU A 663 -4.04 52.00 -12.53
N GLN A 664 -4.03 52.00 -11.19
CA GLN A 664 -2.97 51.38 -10.40
C GLN A 664 -2.88 49.88 -10.67
N ARG A 665 -4.05 49.22 -10.75
CA ARG A 665 -4.10 47.78 -11.02
C ARG A 665 -3.58 47.47 -12.42
N LYS A 666 -3.98 48.25 -13.41
CA LYS A 666 -3.48 48.13 -14.79
C LYS A 666 -1.97 48.32 -14.87
N ALA A 667 -1.42 49.32 -14.18
CA ALA A 667 0.03 49.53 -14.13
C ALA A 667 0.78 48.33 -13.53
N ALA A 668 0.24 47.72 -12.47
CA ALA A 668 0.81 46.51 -11.88
C ALA A 668 0.67 45.28 -12.81
N LEU A 669 -0.45 45.16 -13.53
CA LEU A 669 -0.67 44.10 -14.52
C LEU A 669 0.27 44.21 -15.72
N ASP A 670 0.58 45.44 -16.15
CA ASP A 670 1.56 45.69 -17.23
C ASP A 670 2.98 45.24 -16.83
N LEU A 671 3.32 45.21 -15.54
CA LEU A 671 4.56 44.62 -15.03
C LEU A 671 4.54 43.09 -15.06
N LEU A 672 3.37 42.46 -14.90
CA LEU A 672 3.21 41.00 -14.90
C LEU A 672 3.19 40.41 -16.32
N LEU A 673 2.73 41.18 -17.30
CA LEU A 673 2.57 40.74 -18.69
C LEU A 673 3.88 40.17 -19.31
N PRO A 674 5.06 40.82 -19.19
CA PRO A 674 6.31 40.29 -19.74
C PRO A 674 6.73 38.96 -19.11
N TYR A 675 6.54 38.81 -17.80
CA TYR A 675 6.90 37.58 -17.08
C TYR A 675 6.06 36.40 -17.56
N GLN A 676 4.73 36.55 -17.52
CA GLN A 676 3.79 35.53 -18.00
C GLN A 676 4.05 35.18 -19.48
N ARG A 677 4.24 36.20 -20.34
CA ARG A 677 4.54 35.96 -21.76
C ARG A 677 5.82 35.14 -21.93
N SER A 678 6.90 35.50 -21.22
CA SER A 678 8.18 34.79 -21.30
C SER A 678 8.05 33.32 -20.87
N ASP A 679 7.35 33.04 -19.78
CA ASP A 679 7.18 31.67 -19.29
C ASP A 679 6.37 30.83 -20.29
N PHE A 680 5.29 31.38 -20.82
CA PHE A 680 4.49 30.71 -21.86
C PHE A 680 5.29 30.46 -23.13
N GLU A 681 6.18 31.37 -23.55
CA GLU A 681 7.06 31.10 -24.68
C GLU A 681 7.97 29.89 -24.41
N GLY A 682 8.52 29.79 -23.20
CA GLY A 682 9.33 28.63 -22.78
C GLY A 682 8.53 27.33 -22.79
N ILE A 683 7.32 27.35 -22.24
CA ILE A 683 6.43 26.18 -22.17
C ILE A 683 5.97 25.75 -23.58
N PHE A 684 5.57 26.68 -24.44
CA PHE A 684 5.17 26.36 -25.81
C PHE A 684 6.34 25.80 -26.64
N ARG A 685 7.57 26.30 -26.44
CA ARG A 685 8.77 25.70 -27.05
C ARG A 685 8.99 24.27 -26.59
N ALA A 686 8.85 24.01 -25.28
CA ALA A 686 9.01 22.66 -24.72
C ALA A 686 7.95 21.68 -25.26
N MET A 687 6.74 22.17 -25.54
CA MET A 687 5.59 21.39 -26.00
C MET A 687 5.30 21.52 -27.50
N ASP A 688 6.32 21.78 -28.33
CA ASP A 688 6.16 21.87 -29.79
C ASP A 688 5.32 20.72 -30.37
N GLY A 689 4.20 21.07 -31.00
CA GLY A 689 3.24 20.16 -31.62
C GLY A 689 2.20 19.54 -30.67
N LEU A 690 2.24 19.84 -29.37
CA LEU A 690 1.37 19.28 -28.34
C LEU A 690 0.44 20.33 -27.73
N PRO A 691 -0.77 19.95 -27.27
CA PRO A 691 -1.69 20.87 -26.61
C PRO A 691 -1.17 21.32 -25.24
N VAL A 692 -1.40 22.58 -24.91
CA VAL A 692 -1.06 23.17 -23.61
C VAL A 692 -2.28 23.84 -23.01
N THR A 693 -2.84 23.25 -21.97
CA THR A 693 -4.00 23.76 -21.23
C THR A 693 -3.55 24.66 -20.07
N ILE A 694 -3.82 25.95 -20.17
CA ILE A 694 -3.43 26.98 -19.20
C ILE A 694 -4.64 27.38 -18.37
N ARG A 695 -4.52 27.26 -17.05
CA ARG A 695 -5.55 27.68 -16.10
C ARG A 695 -5.32 29.13 -15.70
N LEU A 696 -6.37 29.94 -15.80
CA LEU A 696 -6.36 31.31 -15.30
C LEU A 696 -6.17 31.34 -13.77
N LEU A 697 -5.85 32.52 -13.24
CA LEU A 697 -5.54 32.71 -11.83
C LEU A 697 -6.66 32.16 -10.92
N ASP A 698 -6.27 31.25 -10.03
CA ASP A 698 -7.19 30.52 -9.15
C ASP A 698 -7.10 30.85 -7.65
N PRO A 699 -5.94 31.08 -7.02
CA PRO A 699 -5.87 31.23 -5.56
C PRO A 699 -6.55 32.51 -5.07
N PRO A 700 -7.00 32.53 -3.81
CA PRO A 700 -7.45 33.74 -3.15
C PRO A 700 -6.26 34.70 -2.96
N LEU A 701 -6.55 36.01 -3.00
CA LEU A 701 -5.49 37.03 -3.02
C LEU A 701 -4.63 37.05 -1.75
N HIS A 702 -5.13 36.55 -0.61
CA HIS A 702 -4.36 36.57 0.64
C HIS A 702 -3.15 35.61 0.63
N GLU A 703 -3.14 34.57 -0.23
CA GLU A 703 -1.99 33.65 -0.36
C GLU A 703 -0.73 34.34 -0.92
N PHE A 704 -0.85 35.52 -1.54
CA PHE A 704 0.29 36.31 -2.02
C PHE A 704 0.79 37.35 -1.01
N LEU A 705 0.10 37.52 0.11
CA LEU A 705 0.53 38.44 1.16
C LEU A 705 1.73 37.85 1.92
N PRO A 706 2.62 38.70 2.47
CA PRO A 706 3.68 38.23 3.36
C PRO A 706 3.12 37.44 4.54
N GLU A 707 3.90 36.49 5.02
CA GLU A 707 3.63 35.77 6.27
C GLU A 707 4.29 36.49 7.45
N GLY A 708 3.72 36.35 8.65
CA GLY A 708 4.26 36.92 9.88
C GLY A 708 3.21 37.57 10.77
N ASP A 709 3.67 38.33 11.76
CA ASP A 709 2.76 39.19 12.51
C ASP A 709 2.24 40.33 11.62
N LEU A 710 1.08 40.86 11.99
CA LEU A 710 0.39 41.86 11.17
C LEU A 710 1.22 43.15 11.02
N GLU A 711 2.05 43.48 12.01
CA GLU A 711 2.96 44.63 11.97
C GLU A 711 4.05 44.44 10.91
N HIS A 712 4.67 43.25 10.84
CA HIS A 712 5.67 42.93 9.82
C HIS A 712 5.06 42.94 8.41
N ILE A 713 3.90 42.30 8.23
CA ILE A 713 3.19 42.25 6.93
C ILE A 713 2.91 43.67 6.42
N VAL A 714 2.40 44.55 7.30
CA VAL A 714 2.06 45.93 6.95
C VAL A 714 3.32 46.74 6.63
N SER A 715 4.40 46.58 7.40
CA SER A 715 5.68 47.25 7.15
C SER A 715 6.28 46.85 5.80
N GLU A 716 6.29 45.56 5.48
CA GLU A 716 6.80 45.03 4.22
C GLU A 716 5.98 45.55 3.02
N LEU A 717 4.64 45.45 3.09
CA LEU A 717 3.76 45.96 2.03
C LEU A 717 3.85 47.48 1.87
N THR A 718 4.09 48.22 2.95
CA THR A 718 4.30 49.68 2.91
C THR A 718 5.56 50.01 2.12
N SER A 719 6.65 49.29 2.40
CA SER A 719 7.91 49.41 1.68
C SER A 719 7.78 49.05 0.20
N GLU A 720 7.01 48.01 -0.13
CA GLU A 720 6.89 47.51 -1.49
C GLU A 720 5.95 48.33 -2.37
N THR A 721 4.84 48.82 -1.81
CA THR A 721 3.77 49.46 -2.57
C THR A 721 3.76 50.98 -2.47
N GLY A 722 4.40 51.55 -1.45
CA GLY A 722 4.37 52.99 -1.17
C GLY A 722 3.02 53.49 -0.64
N MET A 723 2.10 52.60 -0.29
CA MET A 723 0.79 52.93 0.31
C MET A 723 0.93 53.26 1.80
N LYS A 724 -0.06 53.95 2.36
CA LYS A 724 -0.09 54.24 3.81
C LYS A 724 -0.46 52.99 4.60
N GLU A 725 0.11 52.82 5.80
CA GLU A 725 -0.16 51.68 6.69
C GLU A 725 -1.67 51.44 6.93
N GLU A 726 -2.44 52.52 7.16
CA GLU A 726 -3.90 52.44 7.36
C GLU A 726 -4.65 51.84 6.16
N GLU A 727 -4.19 52.15 4.93
CA GLU A 727 -4.79 51.64 3.69
C GLU A 727 -4.48 50.16 3.51
N ILE A 728 -3.26 49.74 3.85
CA ILE A 728 -2.82 48.34 3.82
C ILE A 728 -3.60 47.52 4.86
N PHE A 729 -3.72 48.01 6.09
CA PHE A 729 -4.53 47.37 7.14
C PHE A 729 -5.98 47.14 6.67
N SER A 730 -6.64 48.19 6.15
CA SER A 730 -8.01 48.08 5.64
C SER A 730 -8.11 47.09 4.48
N ARG A 731 -7.06 46.97 3.65
CA ARG A 731 -7.03 46.05 2.52
C ARG A 731 -6.85 44.60 2.97
N ILE A 732 -5.92 44.33 3.89
CA ILE A 732 -5.72 42.99 4.47
C ILE A 732 -7.01 42.51 5.13
N GLU A 733 -7.66 43.35 5.93
CA GLU A 733 -8.93 43.01 6.58
C GLU A 733 -10.03 42.69 5.56
N LYS A 734 -10.13 43.45 4.46
CA LYS A 734 -11.09 43.17 3.38
C LYS A 734 -10.79 41.90 2.57
N LEU A 735 -9.53 41.49 2.49
CA LEU A 735 -9.09 40.29 1.79
C LEU A 735 -9.08 39.04 2.67
N SER A 736 -9.26 39.23 3.99
CA SER A 736 -9.34 38.15 4.95
C SER A 736 -10.66 37.41 4.80
N GLU A 737 -10.59 36.09 4.73
CA GLU A 737 -11.75 35.23 4.54
C GLU A 737 -11.79 34.16 5.61
N VAL A 738 -13.00 33.79 6.05
CA VAL A 738 -13.18 32.71 7.03
C VAL A 738 -12.87 31.34 6.41
N ASN A 739 -13.28 31.15 5.13
CA ASN A 739 -13.06 29.90 4.40
C ASN A 739 -12.47 30.21 3.01
N PRO A 740 -11.15 30.46 2.91
CA PRO A 740 -10.44 30.78 1.67
C PRO A 740 -10.77 29.87 0.48
N MET A 741 -10.87 28.57 0.73
CA MET A 741 -11.16 27.55 -0.29
C MET A 741 -12.47 27.84 -1.07
N LEU A 742 -13.48 28.41 -0.41
CA LEU A 742 -14.79 28.68 -1.00
C LEU A 742 -15.03 30.18 -1.29
N GLY A 743 -13.99 31.01 -1.15
CA GLY A 743 -14.07 32.46 -1.11
C GLY A 743 -13.95 33.17 -2.46
N PHE A 744 -13.35 34.36 -2.44
CA PHE A 744 -13.23 35.30 -3.56
C PHE A 744 -12.00 34.99 -4.41
N ARG A 745 -12.14 33.94 -5.22
CA ARG A 745 -11.06 33.34 -6.02
C ARG A 745 -11.56 32.85 -7.39
N GLY A 746 -10.67 32.29 -8.21
CA GLY A 746 -11.00 31.70 -9.52
C GLY A 746 -11.81 32.64 -10.44
N CYS A 747 -12.83 32.12 -11.12
CA CYS A 747 -13.65 32.92 -12.03
C CYS A 747 -14.31 34.14 -11.38
N ARG A 748 -14.60 34.10 -10.07
CA ARG A 748 -15.25 35.21 -9.35
C ARG A 748 -14.34 36.43 -9.34
N LEU A 749 -13.04 36.19 -9.13
CA LEU A 749 -12.02 37.21 -9.18
C LEU A 749 -11.88 37.78 -10.60
N GLY A 750 -11.81 36.92 -11.62
CA GLY A 750 -11.74 37.34 -13.02
C GLY A 750 -13.00 38.04 -13.53
N ILE A 751 -14.17 37.82 -12.93
CA ILE A 751 -15.41 38.55 -13.26
C ILE A 751 -15.40 39.93 -12.61
N SER A 752 -15.01 40.01 -11.34
CA SER A 752 -14.95 41.27 -10.60
C SER A 752 -13.82 42.20 -11.08
N TYR A 753 -12.71 41.62 -11.55
CA TYR A 753 -11.56 42.34 -12.10
C TYR A 753 -11.18 41.75 -13.48
N PRO A 754 -11.95 42.06 -14.54
CA PRO A 754 -11.74 41.55 -15.90
C PRO A 754 -10.32 41.76 -16.43
N GLU A 755 -9.69 42.87 -16.06
CA GLU A 755 -8.32 43.23 -16.46
C GLU A 755 -7.27 42.15 -16.11
N LEU A 756 -7.52 41.33 -15.07
CA LEU A 756 -6.69 40.18 -14.73
C LEU A 756 -6.69 39.14 -15.85
N THR A 757 -7.90 38.75 -16.28
CA THR A 757 -8.06 37.76 -17.33
C THR A 757 -7.61 38.32 -18.67
N GLU A 758 -7.82 39.61 -18.93
CA GLU A 758 -7.31 40.27 -20.13
C GLU A 758 -5.79 40.20 -20.23
N MET A 759 -5.08 40.51 -19.13
CA MET A 759 -3.63 40.42 -19.08
C MET A 759 -3.13 39.00 -19.33
N GLN A 760 -3.71 38.00 -18.66
CA GLN A 760 -3.31 36.60 -18.84
C GLN A 760 -3.61 36.11 -20.27
N ALA A 761 -4.80 36.38 -20.81
CA ALA A 761 -5.15 36.01 -22.17
C ALA A 761 -4.21 36.68 -23.19
N ARG A 762 -3.88 37.97 -22.99
CA ARG A 762 -2.93 38.70 -23.84
C ARG A 762 -1.53 38.07 -23.77
N ALA A 763 -1.05 37.71 -22.58
CA ALA A 763 0.23 37.03 -22.40
C ALA A 763 0.29 35.70 -23.17
N ILE A 764 -0.75 34.88 -23.04
CA ILE A 764 -0.88 33.57 -23.70
C ILE A 764 -0.84 33.74 -25.22
N PHE A 765 -1.68 34.61 -25.79
CA PHE A 765 -1.76 34.77 -27.24
C PHE A 765 -0.52 35.42 -27.85
N GLN A 766 0.08 36.41 -27.16
CA GLN A 766 1.33 37.00 -27.61
C GLN A 766 2.46 35.98 -27.63
N ALA A 767 2.60 35.18 -26.57
CA ALA A 767 3.59 34.11 -26.50
C ALA A 767 3.38 33.06 -27.59
N ALA A 768 2.13 32.64 -27.80
CA ALA A 768 1.79 31.64 -28.80
C ALA A 768 2.09 32.12 -30.23
N VAL A 769 1.77 33.37 -30.57
CA VAL A 769 2.11 33.96 -31.88
C VAL A 769 3.63 34.14 -32.03
N SER A 770 4.31 34.61 -30.99
CA SER A 770 5.77 34.78 -30.96
C SER A 770 6.48 33.44 -31.26
N VAL A 771 6.12 32.38 -30.56
CA VAL A 771 6.69 31.04 -30.75
C VAL A 771 6.30 30.46 -32.12
N LYS A 772 5.06 30.64 -32.56
CA LYS A 772 4.61 30.23 -33.90
C LYS A 772 5.43 30.88 -35.02
N ASN A 773 5.79 32.16 -34.89
CA ASN A 773 6.62 32.86 -35.87
C ASN A 773 8.05 32.28 -35.96
N HIS A 774 8.49 31.51 -34.96
CA HIS A 774 9.74 30.73 -34.98
C HIS A 774 9.57 29.32 -35.55
N GLY A 775 8.43 29.01 -36.18
CA GLY A 775 8.17 27.73 -36.85
C GLY A 775 7.68 26.60 -35.94
N ILE A 776 7.37 26.90 -34.68
CA ILE A 776 6.90 25.93 -33.68
C ILE A 776 5.38 25.81 -33.74
N ALA A 777 4.84 24.60 -33.66
CA ALA A 777 3.40 24.37 -33.67
C ALA A 777 2.82 24.56 -32.25
N VAL A 778 1.95 25.57 -32.09
CA VAL A 778 1.35 25.93 -30.80
C VAL A 778 -0.15 25.67 -30.79
N LEU A 779 -0.63 24.96 -29.76
CA LEU A 779 -2.04 24.57 -29.58
C LEU A 779 -2.53 24.98 -28.18
N PRO A 780 -2.81 26.28 -27.95
CA PRO A 780 -3.20 26.75 -26.63
C PRO A 780 -4.67 26.40 -26.32
N GLU A 781 -4.89 25.91 -25.11
CA GLU A 781 -6.21 25.71 -24.52
C GLU A 781 -6.30 26.58 -23.25
N ILE A 782 -7.33 27.41 -23.12
CA ILE A 782 -7.50 28.33 -21.98
C ILE A 782 -8.62 27.80 -21.10
N MET A 783 -8.33 27.59 -19.82
CA MET A 783 -9.23 26.98 -18.86
C MET A 783 -9.64 27.96 -17.75
N VAL A 784 -10.94 28.12 -17.57
CA VAL A 784 -11.52 28.96 -16.51
C VAL A 784 -11.79 28.12 -15.26
N PRO A 785 -11.21 28.46 -14.08
CA PRO A 785 -11.40 27.73 -12.83
C PRO A 785 -12.70 28.11 -12.10
N LEU A 786 -13.13 27.24 -11.19
CA LEU A 786 -14.18 27.42 -10.18
C LEU A 786 -15.57 27.83 -10.71
N ILE A 787 -15.89 27.44 -11.95
CA ILE A 787 -17.19 27.70 -12.56
C ILE A 787 -18.28 26.91 -11.83
N GLY A 788 -19.39 27.57 -11.48
CA GLY A 788 -20.60 26.92 -10.95
C GLY A 788 -21.83 27.10 -11.85
N THR A 789 -21.78 28.01 -12.81
CA THR A 789 -22.87 28.41 -13.69
C THR A 789 -22.40 28.65 -15.13
N PRO A 790 -23.24 28.44 -16.15
CA PRO A 790 -22.88 28.75 -17.53
C PRO A 790 -22.68 30.25 -17.78
N GLN A 791 -23.29 31.13 -16.98
CA GLN A 791 -23.15 32.58 -17.10
C GLN A 791 -21.76 33.06 -16.69
N GLU A 792 -21.22 32.51 -15.59
CA GLU A 792 -19.83 32.79 -15.17
C GLU A 792 -18.85 32.42 -16.28
N LEU A 793 -19.05 31.26 -16.90
CA LEU A 793 -18.19 30.81 -17.99
C LEU A 793 -18.34 31.69 -19.23
N ARG A 794 -19.58 31.99 -19.66
CA ARG A 794 -19.85 32.84 -20.82
C ARG A 794 -19.19 34.22 -20.69
N HIS A 795 -19.20 34.80 -19.48
CA HIS A 795 -18.53 36.07 -19.20
C HIS A 795 -17.05 35.99 -19.54
N GLN A 796 -16.34 35.00 -18.97
CA GLN A 796 -14.90 34.82 -19.18
C GLN A 796 -14.57 34.43 -20.61
N VAL A 797 -15.35 33.55 -21.24
CA VAL A 797 -15.16 33.16 -22.65
C VAL A 797 -15.26 34.37 -23.56
N SER A 798 -16.27 35.23 -23.38
CA SER A 798 -16.44 36.45 -24.18
C SER A 798 -15.20 37.36 -24.07
N LEU A 799 -14.71 37.56 -22.85
CA LEU A 799 -13.52 38.36 -22.58
C LEU A 799 -12.27 37.80 -23.25
N ILE A 800 -12.03 36.49 -23.10
CA ILE A 800 -10.88 35.79 -23.70
C ILE A 800 -10.91 35.90 -25.22
N ARG A 801 -12.08 35.69 -25.85
CA ARG A 801 -12.23 35.77 -27.31
C ARG A 801 -11.98 37.18 -27.84
N ASN A 802 -12.49 38.20 -27.16
CA ASN A 802 -12.24 39.60 -27.55
C ASN A 802 -10.73 39.94 -27.49
N VAL A 803 -10.02 39.49 -26.45
CA VAL A 803 -8.57 39.72 -26.33
C VAL A 803 -7.80 38.93 -27.39
N ALA A 804 -8.21 37.70 -27.69
CA ALA A 804 -7.64 36.89 -28.76
C ALA A 804 -7.71 37.62 -30.11
N ASP A 805 -8.90 38.11 -30.48
CA ASP A 805 -9.14 38.81 -31.74
C ASP A 805 -8.28 40.08 -31.86
N ASN A 806 -8.17 40.85 -30.76
CA ASN A 806 -7.33 42.04 -30.71
C ASN A 806 -5.85 41.69 -30.92
N VAL A 807 -5.30 40.72 -30.16
CA VAL A 807 -3.88 40.34 -30.27
C VAL A 807 -3.56 39.74 -31.64
N LEU A 808 -4.43 38.90 -32.18
CA LEU A 808 -4.25 38.29 -33.50
C LEU A 808 -4.29 39.35 -34.62
N SER A 809 -5.17 40.34 -34.51
CA SER A 809 -5.21 41.47 -35.44
C SER A 809 -3.99 42.39 -35.29
N GLU A 810 -3.56 42.70 -34.06
CA GLU A 810 -2.38 43.52 -33.77
C GLU A 810 -1.09 42.88 -34.33
N MET A 811 -0.98 41.55 -34.24
CA MET A 811 0.21 40.81 -34.67
C MET A 811 0.11 40.25 -36.10
N GLY A 812 -1.01 40.49 -36.81
CA GLY A 812 -1.20 40.04 -38.19
C GLY A 812 -1.12 38.52 -38.36
N SER A 813 -1.58 37.74 -37.37
CA SER A 813 -1.46 36.29 -37.35
C SER A 813 -2.82 35.62 -37.11
N SER A 814 -2.90 34.32 -37.38
CA SER A 814 -4.06 33.49 -37.03
C SER A 814 -3.62 32.34 -36.15
N LEU A 815 -4.42 31.96 -35.18
CA LEU A 815 -4.12 30.85 -34.27
C LEU A 815 -5.39 30.11 -33.91
N SER A 816 -5.35 28.77 -33.98
CA SER A 816 -6.41 27.94 -33.44
C SER A 816 -6.20 27.80 -31.93
N TYR A 817 -7.23 28.07 -31.14
CA TYR A 817 -7.22 27.91 -29.69
C TYR A 817 -8.57 27.35 -29.24
N LYS A 818 -8.62 26.84 -28.01
CA LYS A 818 -9.88 26.40 -27.38
C LYS A 818 -10.07 27.12 -26.06
N VAL A 819 -11.33 27.35 -25.69
CA VAL A 819 -11.70 27.81 -24.36
C VAL A 819 -12.59 26.78 -23.68
N GLY A 820 -12.24 26.40 -22.46
CA GLY A 820 -12.92 25.39 -21.68
C GLY A 820 -12.96 25.75 -20.20
N THR A 821 -13.34 24.79 -19.37
CA THR A 821 -13.55 25.04 -17.95
C THR A 821 -13.12 23.88 -17.08
N MET A 822 -12.71 24.21 -15.85
CA MET A 822 -12.53 23.23 -14.81
C MET A 822 -13.89 22.84 -14.20
N ILE A 823 -14.16 21.54 -14.09
CA ILE A 823 -15.32 21.00 -13.40
C ILE A 823 -14.89 20.55 -12.01
N GLU A 824 -15.04 21.45 -11.05
CA GLU A 824 -14.59 21.25 -9.67
C GLU A 824 -15.60 21.71 -8.62
N VAL A 825 -16.70 22.32 -9.05
CA VAL A 825 -17.85 22.66 -8.20
C VAL A 825 -18.95 21.62 -8.46
N PRO A 826 -19.54 20.97 -7.45
CA PRO A 826 -20.61 19.98 -7.66
C PRO A 826 -21.77 20.49 -8.52
N ARG A 827 -22.11 21.78 -8.39
CA ARG A 827 -23.15 22.41 -9.22
C ARG A 827 -22.82 22.35 -10.71
N ALA A 828 -21.56 22.54 -11.11
CA ALA A 828 -21.14 22.47 -12.51
C ALA A 828 -21.37 21.08 -13.12
N ALA A 829 -21.13 20.02 -12.34
CA ALA A 829 -21.45 18.65 -12.76
C ALA A 829 -22.96 18.45 -12.97
N LEU A 830 -23.79 19.06 -12.12
CA LEU A 830 -25.25 18.93 -12.18
C LEU A 830 -25.89 19.68 -13.36
N VAL A 831 -25.30 20.80 -13.82
CA VAL A 831 -25.80 21.61 -14.95
C VAL A 831 -24.87 21.58 -16.18
N ALA A 832 -24.11 20.49 -16.32
CA ALA A 832 -23.06 20.34 -17.32
C ALA A 832 -23.55 20.51 -18.78
N GLU A 833 -24.82 20.20 -19.08
CA GLU A 833 -25.43 20.38 -20.40
C GLU A 833 -25.51 21.84 -20.84
N GLU A 834 -25.62 22.79 -19.89
CA GLU A 834 -25.63 24.21 -20.20
C GLU A 834 -24.21 24.75 -20.32
N ILE A 835 -23.31 24.31 -19.44
CA ILE A 835 -21.90 24.71 -19.44
C ILE A 835 -21.21 24.25 -20.73
N ALA A 836 -21.50 23.02 -21.21
CA ALA A 836 -20.92 22.46 -22.43
C ALA A 836 -21.30 23.21 -23.72
N LYS A 837 -22.35 24.04 -23.70
CA LYS A 837 -22.66 24.92 -24.85
C LYS A 837 -21.59 25.99 -25.04
N GLU A 838 -21.03 26.48 -23.95
CA GLU A 838 -20.00 27.53 -23.94
C GLU A 838 -18.57 26.94 -23.94
N ALA A 839 -18.36 25.80 -23.28
CA ALA A 839 -17.06 25.14 -23.16
C ALA A 839 -16.74 24.21 -24.34
N GLU A 840 -15.50 24.25 -24.82
CA GLU A 840 -14.98 23.33 -25.85
C GLU A 840 -14.29 22.09 -25.25
N PHE A 841 -13.95 22.15 -23.95
CA PHE A 841 -13.44 21.02 -23.18
C PHE A 841 -13.78 21.18 -21.69
N PHE A 842 -13.84 20.05 -20.99
CA PHE A 842 -13.90 19.96 -19.53
C PHE A 842 -12.59 19.36 -18.98
N SER A 843 -12.11 19.91 -17.88
CA SER A 843 -11.08 19.26 -17.06
C SER A 843 -11.62 19.12 -15.64
N PHE A 844 -11.76 17.91 -15.13
CA PHE A 844 -12.16 17.73 -13.75
C PHE A 844 -11.04 18.18 -12.81
N GLY A 845 -11.36 19.04 -11.85
CA GLY A 845 -10.49 19.39 -10.73
C GLY A 845 -10.91 18.56 -9.53
N THR A 846 -10.52 17.28 -9.50
CA THR A 846 -11.05 16.34 -8.48
C THR A 846 -10.68 16.69 -7.05
N ASN A 847 -9.59 17.43 -6.83
CA ASN A 847 -9.18 17.79 -5.48
C ASN A 847 -10.28 18.65 -4.84
N ASP A 848 -10.62 19.77 -5.46
CA ASP A 848 -11.72 20.65 -5.04
C ASP A 848 -13.09 19.98 -5.14
N LEU A 849 -13.32 19.14 -6.17
CA LEU A 849 -14.58 18.40 -6.28
C LEU A 849 -14.79 17.42 -5.12
N THR A 850 -13.75 16.69 -4.71
CA THR A 850 -13.78 15.81 -3.53
C THR A 850 -14.02 16.65 -2.27
N GLN A 851 -13.30 17.76 -2.09
CA GLN A 851 -13.48 18.64 -0.93
C GLN A 851 -14.93 19.10 -0.80
N MET A 852 -15.55 19.60 -1.88
CA MET A 852 -16.93 20.09 -1.85
C MET A 852 -17.97 18.97 -1.75
N THR A 853 -17.68 17.77 -2.27
CA THR A 853 -18.61 16.63 -2.23
C THR A 853 -18.64 15.99 -0.85
N PHE A 854 -17.48 15.80 -0.22
CA PHE A 854 -17.39 15.27 1.15
C PHE A 854 -17.64 16.33 2.22
N GLY A 855 -17.46 17.61 1.89
CA GLY A 855 -17.40 18.70 2.87
C GLY A 855 -16.11 18.66 3.70
N TYR A 856 -15.00 18.21 3.09
CA TYR A 856 -13.69 18.08 3.75
C TYR A 856 -12.76 19.18 3.29
N SER A 857 -12.16 19.90 4.25
CA SER A 857 -11.01 20.78 3.99
C SER A 857 -9.75 19.95 3.95
N ARG A 858 -8.98 20.04 2.85
CA ARG A 858 -7.74 19.27 2.67
C ARG A 858 -6.70 19.61 3.76
N ASP A 859 -6.67 20.86 4.21
CA ASP A 859 -5.72 21.31 5.23
C ASP A 859 -6.10 20.84 6.65
N ASP A 860 -7.37 20.48 6.86
CA ASP A 860 -7.89 20.08 8.18
C ASP A 860 -8.16 18.57 8.32
N VAL A 861 -8.29 17.84 7.21
CA VAL A 861 -8.74 16.44 7.19
C VAL A 861 -7.82 15.51 7.99
N GLY A 862 -6.52 15.84 8.08
CA GLY A 862 -5.54 15.07 8.85
C GLY A 862 -5.88 14.91 10.34
N LYS A 863 -6.72 15.79 10.90
CA LYS A 863 -7.17 15.74 12.31
C LYS A 863 -8.08 14.54 12.61
N PHE A 864 -8.80 14.01 11.61
CA PHE A 864 -9.77 12.92 11.81
C PHE A 864 -9.66 11.77 10.80
N LEU A 865 -9.04 11.98 9.63
CA LEU A 865 -8.93 10.97 8.59
C LEU A 865 -8.24 9.67 9.06
N PRO A 866 -7.14 9.70 9.84
CA PRO A 866 -6.55 8.47 10.39
C PRO A 866 -7.53 7.69 11.29
N ILE A 867 -8.42 8.38 12.00
CA ILE A 867 -9.47 7.77 12.83
C ILE A 867 -10.53 7.11 11.94
N TYR A 868 -10.86 7.72 10.81
CA TYR A 868 -11.85 7.17 9.87
C TYR A 868 -11.33 5.91 9.17
N LEU A 869 -10.07 5.92 8.73
CA LEU A 869 -9.39 4.76 8.14
C LEU A 869 -9.26 3.62 9.14
N SER A 870 -8.79 3.90 10.36
CA SER A 870 -8.64 2.87 11.41
C SER A 870 -9.97 2.26 11.88
N LYS A 871 -11.08 3.02 11.82
CA LYS A 871 -12.43 2.51 12.11
C LYS A 871 -13.14 1.88 10.91
N GLY A 872 -12.51 1.87 9.73
CA GLY A 872 -13.11 1.36 8.50
C GLY A 872 -14.32 2.17 8.01
N ILE A 873 -14.46 3.44 8.43
CA ILE A 873 -15.50 4.36 7.93
C ILE A 873 -15.20 4.72 6.48
N LEU A 874 -13.91 4.96 6.19
CA LEU A 874 -13.37 5.10 4.84
C LEU A 874 -12.38 3.96 4.59
N GLN A 875 -12.34 3.47 3.36
CA GLN A 875 -11.40 2.43 2.94
C GLN A 875 -10.05 3.02 2.53
N HIS A 876 -10.07 4.20 1.93
CA HIS A 876 -8.92 4.92 1.38
C HIS A 876 -9.05 6.41 1.69
N ASP A 877 -7.95 7.15 1.62
CA ASP A 877 -7.98 8.61 1.58
C ASP A 877 -8.65 9.05 0.26
N PRO A 878 -9.79 9.76 0.30
CA PRO A 878 -10.51 10.19 -0.90
C PRO A 878 -9.77 11.26 -1.72
N PHE A 879 -8.66 11.80 -1.23
CA PHE A 879 -7.77 12.71 -1.98
C PHE A 879 -6.64 11.99 -2.71
N GLU A 880 -6.34 10.74 -2.33
CA GLU A 880 -5.37 9.89 -3.02
C GLU A 880 -6.07 8.97 -4.03
N VAL A 881 -7.12 8.27 -3.57
CA VAL A 881 -7.92 7.32 -4.36
C VAL A 881 -9.30 7.90 -4.58
N LEU A 882 -9.71 8.02 -5.84
CA LEU A 882 -10.99 8.61 -6.19
C LEU A 882 -12.15 7.83 -5.54
N ASP A 883 -13.02 8.54 -4.82
CA ASP A 883 -14.30 8.00 -4.40
C ASP A 883 -15.21 7.77 -5.61
N GLN A 884 -15.22 6.54 -6.11
CA GLN A 884 -16.00 6.17 -7.29
C GLN A 884 -17.52 6.23 -7.06
N LYS A 885 -17.99 6.13 -5.80
CA LYS A 885 -19.42 6.04 -5.48
C LYS A 885 -20.09 7.40 -5.34
N GLY A 886 -19.40 8.39 -4.78
CA GLY A 886 -19.89 9.77 -4.65
C GLY A 886 -19.30 10.67 -5.73
N VAL A 887 -18.02 11.01 -5.62
CA VAL A 887 -17.34 11.93 -6.56
C VAL A 887 -17.38 11.39 -8.00
N GLY A 888 -17.13 10.10 -8.16
CA GLY A 888 -17.22 9.40 -9.45
C GLY A 888 -18.60 9.48 -10.10
N GLN A 889 -19.68 9.51 -9.29
CA GLN A 889 -21.04 9.68 -9.81
C GLN A 889 -21.24 11.07 -10.41
N LEU A 890 -20.69 12.12 -9.79
CA LEU A 890 -20.72 13.48 -10.35
C LEU A 890 -19.95 13.58 -11.66
N ILE A 891 -18.78 12.95 -11.74
CA ILE A 891 -17.96 12.89 -12.95
C ILE A 891 -18.73 12.22 -14.10
N LYS A 892 -19.38 11.09 -13.82
CA LYS A 892 -20.21 10.37 -14.79
C LYS A 892 -21.36 11.23 -15.32
N ILE A 893 -22.15 11.80 -14.41
CA ILE A 893 -23.29 12.68 -14.75
C ILE A 893 -22.83 13.86 -15.61
N CYS A 894 -21.73 14.52 -15.22
CA CYS A 894 -21.18 15.66 -15.94
C CYS A 894 -20.73 15.27 -17.36
N THR A 895 -20.01 14.16 -17.51
CA THR A 895 -19.49 13.69 -18.80
C THR A 895 -20.64 13.35 -19.75
N GLU A 896 -21.65 12.62 -19.27
CA GLU A 896 -22.83 12.24 -20.06
C GLU A 896 -23.63 13.48 -20.51
N LYS A 897 -23.96 14.39 -19.59
CA LYS A 897 -24.71 15.62 -19.89
C LYS A 897 -23.93 16.57 -20.81
N GLY A 898 -22.63 16.73 -20.55
CA GLY A 898 -21.76 17.58 -21.36
C GLY A 898 -21.65 17.08 -22.80
N ARG A 899 -21.40 15.79 -22.99
CA ARG A 899 -21.33 15.19 -24.33
C ARG A 899 -22.68 15.13 -25.04
N ALA A 900 -23.79 15.01 -24.31
CA ALA A 900 -25.12 15.13 -24.90
C ALA A 900 -25.37 16.51 -25.51
N ALA A 901 -24.87 17.58 -24.87
CA ALA A 901 -24.97 18.94 -25.38
C ALA A 901 -23.92 19.26 -26.46
N ARG A 902 -22.72 18.69 -26.37
CA ARG A 902 -21.62 18.84 -27.34
C ARG A 902 -20.95 17.47 -27.58
N PRO A 903 -21.34 16.72 -28.63
CA PRO A 903 -20.86 15.35 -28.87
C PRO A 903 -19.34 15.20 -28.99
N ASN A 904 -18.63 16.24 -29.45
CA ASN A 904 -17.17 16.26 -29.58
C ASN A 904 -16.45 16.95 -28.40
N LEU A 905 -17.13 17.11 -27.26
CA LEU A 905 -16.55 17.70 -26.06
C LEU A 905 -15.40 16.82 -25.55
N LYS A 906 -14.20 17.40 -25.50
CA LYS A 906 -13.02 16.79 -24.89
C LYS A 906 -13.18 16.85 -23.37
N VAL A 907 -13.05 15.73 -22.68
CA VAL A 907 -13.20 15.63 -21.23
C VAL A 907 -11.95 14.95 -20.65
N GLY A 908 -11.27 15.63 -19.75
CA GLY A 908 -10.15 15.06 -19.02
C GLY A 908 -10.20 15.37 -17.53
N ILE A 909 -9.13 15.03 -16.85
CA ILE A 909 -8.96 15.17 -15.41
C ILE A 909 -7.56 15.71 -15.15
N CYS A 910 -7.45 16.68 -14.25
CA CYS A 910 -6.19 17.15 -13.70
C CYS A 910 -6.22 17.07 -12.17
N GLY A 911 -5.19 16.48 -11.58
CA GLY A 911 -5.09 16.33 -10.13
C GLY A 911 -4.25 15.12 -9.75
N GLU A 912 -4.23 14.80 -8.46
CA GLU A 912 -3.45 13.67 -7.94
C GLU A 912 -4.04 12.32 -8.38
N HIS A 913 -5.37 12.22 -8.43
CA HIS A 913 -6.08 11.06 -8.96
C HIS A 913 -5.72 10.73 -10.42
N GLY A 914 -5.28 11.73 -11.21
CA GLY A 914 -4.87 11.53 -12.60
C GLY A 914 -3.62 10.65 -12.77
N GLY A 915 -2.88 10.40 -11.68
CA GLY A 915 -1.73 9.49 -11.66
C GLY A 915 -1.93 8.26 -10.78
N GLU A 916 -3.11 8.07 -10.18
CA GLU A 916 -3.40 6.93 -9.29
C GLU A 916 -4.04 5.79 -10.10
N PRO A 917 -3.47 4.56 -10.10
CA PRO A 917 -3.87 3.51 -11.03
C PRO A 917 -5.36 3.14 -11.02
N SER A 918 -5.98 3.01 -9.84
CA SER A 918 -7.39 2.63 -9.74
C SER A 918 -8.34 3.74 -10.21
N SER A 919 -7.96 5.00 -9.98
CA SER A 919 -8.65 6.18 -10.48
C SER A 919 -8.52 6.31 -11.99
N VAL A 920 -7.33 6.09 -12.55
CA VAL A 920 -7.09 6.06 -14.01
C VAL A 920 -7.95 4.98 -14.69
N ALA A 921 -8.07 3.80 -14.07
CA ALA A 921 -8.96 2.74 -14.55
C ALA A 921 -10.42 3.20 -14.62
N PHE A 922 -10.91 3.81 -13.56
CA PHE A 922 -12.26 4.36 -13.51
C PHE A 922 -12.50 5.43 -14.60
N PHE A 923 -11.54 6.33 -14.82
CA PHE A 923 -11.64 7.35 -15.87
C PHE A 923 -11.66 6.74 -17.28
N ALA A 924 -10.91 5.66 -17.50
CA ALA A 924 -10.93 4.91 -18.76
C ALA A 924 -12.32 4.28 -19.00
N GLU A 925 -12.91 3.67 -17.97
CA GLU A 925 -14.23 3.02 -18.04
C GLU A 925 -15.37 4.01 -18.33
N ILE A 926 -15.32 5.22 -17.76
CA ILE A 926 -16.29 6.29 -18.04
C ILE A 926 -16.08 6.90 -19.43
N GLY A 927 -14.92 6.63 -20.05
CA GLY A 927 -14.60 7.09 -21.40
C GLY A 927 -14.15 8.55 -21.43
N LEU A 928 -13.39 9.01 -20.43
CA LEU A 928 -12.65 10.27 -20.56
C LEU A 928 -11.67 10.21 -21.74
N ASP A 929 -11.25 11.37 -22.25
CA ASP A 929 -10.33 11.47 -23.37
C ASP A 929 -8.85 11.44 -22.92
N TYR A 930 -8.58 11.95 -21.71
CA TYR A 930 -7.23 12.00 -21.16
C TYR A 930 -7.21 12.09 -19.63
N VAL A 931 -6.06 11.71 -19.05
CA VAL A 931 -5.69 12.00 -17.65
C VAL A 931 -4.47 12.92 -17.63
N SER A 932 -4.33 13.76 -16.60
CA SER A 932 -3.23 14.69 -16.44
C SER A 932 -2.67 14.64 -15.02
N CYS A 933 -1.38 14.32 -14.89
CA CYS A 933 -0.69 14.10 -13.62
C CYS A 933 0.68 14.79 -13.58
N SER A 934 1.37 14.77 -12.44
CA SER A 934 2.73 15.34 -12.35
C SER A 934 3.71 14.65 -13.32
N PRO A 935 4.81 15.31 -13.72
CA PRO A 935 5.74 14.80 -14.74
C PRO A 935 6.27 13.40 -14.46
N PHE A 936 6.56 13.08 -13.20
CA PHE A 936 7.07 11.77 -12.80
C PHE A 936 5.99 10.70 -12.69
N ARG A 937 4.71 11.07 -12.56
CA ARG A 937 3.60 10.09 -12.56
C ARG A 937 3.10 9.74 -13.96
N VAL A 938 3.59 10.42 -14.99
CA VAL A 938 3.22 10.16 -16.40
C VAL A 938 3.44 8.69 -16.80
N PRO A 939 4.58 8.04 -16.49
CA PRO A 939 4.78 6.62 -16.83
C PRO A 939 3.77 5.72 -16.12
N ILE A 940 3.46 6.00 -14.84
CA ILE A 940 2.48 5.26 -14.05
C ILE A 940 1.08 5.37 -14.67
N ALA A 941 0.66 6.59 -15.03
CA ALA A 941 -0.63 6.83 -15.68
C ALA A 941 -0.72 6.14 -17.05
N ARG A 942 0.37 6.12 -17.83
CA ARG A 942 0.45 5.40 -19.12
C ARG A 942 0.26 3.89 -18.93
N LEU A 943 0.96 3.31 -17.96
CA LEU A 943 0.84 1.89 -17.63
C LEU A 943 -0.56 1.53 -17.13
N ALA A 944 -1.11 2.30 -16.18
CA ALA A 944 -2.45 2.06 -15.65
C ALA A 944 -3.53 2.15 -16.74
N ALA A 945 -3.43 3.14 -17.64
CA ALA A 945 -4.33 3.26 -18.77
C ALA A 945 -4.22 2.07 -19.75
N ALA A 946 -3.03 1.51 -19.92
CA ALA A 946 -2.81 0.32 -20.75
C ALA A 946 -3.37 -0.95 -20.10
N GLN A 947 -3.17 -1.13 -18.79
CA GLN A 947 -3.62 -2.31 -18.04
C GLN A 947 -5.13 -2.52 -18.10
N VAL A 948 -5.88 -1.44 -18.17
CA VAL A 948 -7.35 -1.46 -18.22
C VAL A 948 -7.86 -1.75 -19.64
N ALA A 949 -7.09 -1.38 -20.65
CA ALA A 949 -7.38 -1.67 -22.06
C ALA A 949 -6.86 -3.05 -22.54
N ALA A 950 -5.88 -3.61 -21.83
CA ALA A 950 -5.25 -4.91 -22.11
C ALA A 950 -6.17 -6.08 -21.74
#